data_AF-A0A812Q7N2-F1
#
_entry.id   AF-A0A812Q7N2-F1
#
_cell.length_a   1.000
_cell.length_b   1.000
_cell.length_c   1.000
_cell.angle_alpha   90.00
_cell.angle_beta   90.00
_cell.angle_gamma   90.00
#
_symmetry.space_group_name_H-M   'P 1'
#
loop_
_entity.id
_entity.type
_entity.pdbx_description
1 polymer ?
#
loop_
_entity_poly.entity_id
_entity_poly.type
_entity_poly.pdbx_seq_one_letter_code
_entity_poly.pdbx_strand_id
1 'polypeptide(L)'
;PTPSAESQTPGAPDEPGSGSATAGAGGGRAAPGASAQPAATPAEDAAAGQTLEGDDGDDLLVGGAGDDLLDGKAGDDRLLGGAGNDVIRGGAGNDTLDGGRGDDRLDGGAGDDRLAGGEGDDILDGGAGDDRLDGGAGNDTLRGGEGDDRLDGGAGDDLLAGGDGDDLLSGGSGDDLLEGGDGDDRLRGQAGNDRLAGGAGDDILDGGSGDDQLDGGSGDDLLSGGSGDDILAGGTGDDRLDGGDGDDLLAGGDGDDILDGGAGDDQLDGGAGEDILAGGAGDDELAGGSGDDTLDGGLGDDALAGDAGADILDGGFGDDQLDGGAGDDVLDGGFGNDRIAAGAGGDAASGSFGDDEVDGAEGDDLLSGSFGDDAGFDADSRVWARMDGPDLEILVRGGDGSDTAIASFEQYVAREEAFAGLEINGRSLSGEELLSGSDLTGELPGDTGPSALDGLLGADAVAGAGESHSGESAGQGASFEVAGSGGENQVFVVQTGGAGRSSVQVFEGGGDEVGADSLAEDEMEAGDRAPGRESPPPLPRDVEAGALARLLRALGRNVGEGEIADLAPKQSGLPKASDRLLLAAQRLGFTGRLAPAEPEALAELPAPYLLLDGPRPWLVVARDGDSLTLCDVESGKTRTVGLAEAARLAPRLLLLRAEAPAAGGANQALRRLLRRRLRGALGELLIASAVINLFVLAPPLFLMTVFNKIVAQKALDTLDVLVVGMVAVYAFDALLRGIRSFVASHAAARLDALIGGEVVHRLLRQPFERFERTPVGLINERLRQLDVIRQFFTGQMPLFMADFLFVFLFLGVLFAIEPTFAWICAAAIPLFVLLSALGLRRQRELSDEGFVTQAAKTSALAESVNNAVTVKSLWLEGEMEKRWGERLALATATEREARNRANRLSALLTGLQHLIVLGIIYLGAREIVAGEMSLGALIAANLLALRIVAPARKLLSALRQVQEVRAAFRRLDEILAAAPDAEPRSQAPAPSLRGRLALEGVTFGFPGARHPVLQQADLEIQPGQIVGLVGPAGAGKTTLLRLLQGLYQPQAGRVCVDGLDLRHIAPTELRRYLAAVPQETQLFAGTVRENILLGLPDADPARAVAAAKFVGAHDFIAKLSQGYETPLAEGGGGLSAGQRQLLCLARALVRNPRVLLLDECTSALDKASEERLLRNLARVKKGRTIVIVTHRPAPLAICDKVYRVVGGKAELVRAGRRPALGAAESATAAESEPATAAAAAEG
;
A
#
# COMPACT_ATOMS: atom_id res chain seq x y z
N PRO A 1 35.82 39.88 -18.72
CA PRO A 1 35.25 41.22 -18.98
C PRO A 1 34.40 41.14 -20.24
N THR A 2 33.17 40.66 -20.08
CA THR A 2 32.41 40.03 -21.17
C THR A 2 30.90 40.24 -20.99
N PRO A 3 30.16 40.49 -22.09
CA PRO A 3 28.71 40.73 -22.13
C PRO A 3 27.96 39.36 -22.13
N SER A 4 26.81 39.13 -21.49
CA SER A 4 25.48 39.77 -21.47
C SER A 4 24.54 39.37 -22.62
N ALA A 5 23.65 38.41 -22.30
CA ALA A 5 22.21 38.32 -22.60
C ALA A 5 21.71 37.58 -23.87
N GLU A 6 21.46 36.28 -23.69
CA GLU A 6 20.15 35.58 -23.71
C GLU A 6 18.88 36.38 -24.14
N SER A 7 18.00 35.74 -24.93
CA SER A 7 16.69 35.26 -24.41
C SER A 7 15.91 34.39 -25.40
N GLN A 8 15.81 33.09 -25.07
CA GLN A 8 14.60 32.30 -24.82
C GLN A 8 13.31 32.59 -25.63
N THR A 9 12.88 31.51 -26.28
CA THR A 9 11.54 31.09 -26.68
C THR A 9 10.51 31.12 -25.53
N PRO A 10 9.21 30.93 -25.86
CA PRO A 10 8.55 29.76 -25.27
C PRO A 10 7.60 29.02 -26.23
N GLY A 11 7.69 27.69 -26.23
CA GLY A 11 6.56 26.78 -26.48
C GLY A 11 5.57 26.84 -25.32
N ALA A 12 4.44 26.13 -25.26
CA ALA A 12 3.86 25.00 -25.98
C ALA A 12 2.35 25.05 -25.55
N PRO A 13 1.53 23.99 -25.45
CA PRO A 13 1.71 22.59 -25.85
C PRO A 13 0.45 21.95 -26.49
N ASP A 14 0.56 20.70 -26.96
CA ASP A 14 -0.13 19.54 -26.38
C ASP A 14 -0.30 18.39 -27.40
N GLU A 15 0.02 17.19 -26.93
CA GLU A 15 -0.26 15.84 -27.46
C GLU A 15 -1.77 15.54 -27.61
N PRO A 16 -2.17 14.37 -28.16
CA PRO A 16 -2.67 13.32 -27.25
C PRO A 16 -2.51 11.85 -27.69
N GLY A 17 -2.57 10.94 -26.71
CA GLY A 17 -2.66 9.48 -26.86
C GLY A 17 -3.99 8.88 -27.35
N SER A 18 -3.96 7.56 -27.43
CA SER A 18 -4.78 6.59 -28.19
C SER A 18 -6.27 6.43 -27.82
N GLY A 19 -7.08 5.92 -28.78
CA GLY A 19 -8.33 5.19 -28.48
C GLY A 19 -9.56 5.36 -29.39
N SER A 20 -9.64 4.56 -30.47
CA SER A 20 -10.83 3.99 -31.14
C SER A 20 -11.83 4.90 -31.90
N ALA A 21 -12.17 4.41 -33.11
CA ALA A 21 -13.03 5.02 -34.11
C ALA A 21 -14.53 5.09 -33.73
N THR A 22 -15.21 6.18 -34.09
CA THR A 22 -16.49 6.16 -34.83
C THR A 22 -16.84 7.54 -35.41
N ALA A 23 -17.30 7.55 -36.66
CA ALA A 23 -17.53 8.71 -37.52
C ALA A 23 -18.72 9.62 -37.12
N GLY A 24 -18.64 10.91 -37.49
CA GLY A 24 -19.79 11.82 -37.49
C GLY A 24 -19.48 13.27 -37.91
N ALA A 25 -20.00 13.67 -39.07
CA ALA A 25 -19.74 14.93 -39.78
C ALA A 25 -20.44 16.21 -39.24
N GLY A 26 -19.90 17.38 -39.64
CA GLY A 26 -20.55 18.70 -39.69
C GLY A 26 -20.12 19.66 -38.56
N GLY A 27 -19.81 20.94 -38.76
CA GLY A 27 -19.90 21.86 -39.89
C GLY A 27 -19.83 23.31 -39.36
N GLY A 28 -18.86 24.10 -39.83
CA GLY A 28 -18.90 25.55 -40.03
C GLY A 28 -19.06 26.52 -38.85
N ARG A 29 -18.06 27.41 -38.66
CA ARG A 29 -18.15 28.87 -38.96
C ARG A 29 -16.85 29.64 -38.62
N ALA A 30 -16.25 30.24 -39.65
CA ALA A 30 -15.27 31.33 -39.61
C ALA A 30 -15.93 32.65 -39.11
N ALA A 31 -15.30 33.77 -38.72
CA ALA A 31 -13.95 34.40 -38.87
C ALA A 31 -13.90 35.60 -37.85
N PRO A 32 -13.05 36.66 -37.93
CA PRO A 32 -11.75 36.85 -38.60
C PRO A 32 -10.66 37.57 -37.73
N GLY A 33 -9.41 37.54 -38.20
CA GLY A 33 -8.32 38.40 -37.72
C GLY A 33 -7.05 38.21 -38.54
N ALA A 34 -7.05 38.76 -39.75
CA ALA A 34 -6.00 38.64 -40.76
C ALA A 34 -4.95 39.76 -40.70
N SER A 35 -3.66 39.41 -40.89
CA SER A 35 -2.73 39.92 -41.92
C SER A 35 -1.30 39.47 -41.55
N ALA A 36 -0.72 38.42 -42.15
CA ALA A 36 -0.21 38.27 -43.53
C ALA A 36 1.16 38.94 -43.79
N GLN A 37 2.22 38.11 -43.76
CA GLN A 37 3.15 37.75 -44.87
C GLN A 37 4.06 38.82 -45.51
N PRO A 38 5.26 38.47 -46.04
CA PRO A 38 5.44 37.47 -47.13
C PRO A 38 6.67 36.54 -46.95
N ALA A 39 6.95 35.48 -47.71
CA ALA A 39 6.24 34.66 -48.68
C ALA A 39 7.18 33.46 -49.00
N ALA A 40 6.64 32.25 -49.10
CA ALA A 40 7.21 31.20 -49.94
C ALA A 40 6.04 30.30 -50.40
N THR A 41 5.97 30.09 -51.70
CA THR A 41 4.97 29.29 -52.42
C THR A 41 5.29 27.79 -52.29
N PRO A 42 4.33 26.87 -52.10
CA PRO A 42 4.57 25.48 -52.43
C PRO A 42 4.25 25.32 -53.93
N ALA A 43 5.30 25.12 -54.73
CA ALA A 43 5.20 24.64 -56.10
C ALA A 43 5.49 23.14 -56.10
N GLU A 44 4.45 22.34 -56.33
CA GLU A 44 4.36 21.08 -57.11
C GLU A 44 5.62 20.25 -57.50
N ASP A 45 6.71 20.19 -56.71
CA ASP A 45 7.89 19.35 -57.02
C ASP A 45 8.45 18.53 -55.83
N ALA A 46 7.70 18.36 -54.74
CA ALA A 46 8.17 17.70 -53.50
C ALA A 46 8.15 16.15 -53.54
N ALA A 47 8.65 15.55 -54.62
CA ALA A 47 8.81 14.09 -54.74
C ALA A 47 10.20 13.69 -55.26
N ALA A 48 11.16 14.62 -55.28
CA ALA A 48 12.54 14.35 -55.64
C ALA A 48 13.45 14.71 -54.47
N GLY A 49 14.38 13.81 -54.16
CA GLY A 49 15.40 14.00 -53.13
C GLY A 49 16.20 15.29 -53.30
N GLN A 50 16.46 15.96 -52.19
CA GLN A 50 17.17 17.22 -52.04
C GLN A 50 18.58 16.98 -51.51
N THR A 51 19.46 17.95 -51.71
CA THR A 51 20.77 17.98 -51.05
C THR A 51 20.92 19.35 -50.40
N LEU A 52 21.01 19.36 -49.07
CA LEU A 52 21.09 20.54 -48.22
C LEU A 52 22.41 20.48 -47.45
N GLU A 53 23.20 21.55 -47.52
CA GLU A 53 24.47 21.66 -46.79
C GLU A 53 24.48 22.94 -45.96
N GLY A 54 24.89 22.82 -44.70
CA GLY A 54 25.19 23.90 -43.76
C GLY A 54 26.56 24.55 -43.98
N ASP A 55 26.90 25.49 -43.08
CA ASP A 55 28.21 26.12 -42.95
C ASP A 55 28.95 25.71 -41.66
N ASP A 56 29.75 26.58 -41.05
CA ASP A 56 30.56 26.21 -39.85
C ASP A 56 29.92 26.76 -38.56
N GLY A 57 28.61 27.06 -38.56
CA GLY A 57 27.88 27.44 -37.35
C GLY A 57 26.42 26.98 -37.39
N ASP A 58 25.74 27.14 -36.25
CA ASP A 58 24.43 26.54 -35.96
C ASP A 58 23.36 26.76 -37.06
N ASP A 59 23.02 25.68 -37.77
CA ASP A 59 22.13 25.64 -38.91
C ASP A 59 20.79 24.94 -38.63
N LEU A 60 19.78 25.23 -39.46
CA LEU A 60 18.51 24.50 -39.49
C LEU A 60 18.25 24.01 -40.92
N LEU A 61 18.41 22.70 -41.14
CA LEU A 61 18.16 22.04 -42.42
C LEU A 61 16.87 21.22 -42.32
N VAL A 62 15.99 21.33 -43.31
CA VAL A 62 14.69 20.64 -43.34
C VAL A 62 14.46 20.05 -44.72
N GLY A 63 14.40 18.72 -44.79
CA GLY A 63 14.03 17.92 -45.95
C GLY A 63 12.53 17.93 -46.23
N GLY A 64 12.15 17.10 -47.20
CA GLY A 64 10.85 17.02 -47.83
C GLY A 64 10.17 15.68 -47.63
N ALA A 65 9.77 15.04 -48.73
CA ALA A 65 9.00 13.80 -48.73
C ALA A 65 9.60 12.73 -49.66
N GLY A 66 10.88 12.87 -50.00
CA GLY A 66 11.63 11.84 -50.70
C GLY A 66 13.11 11.94 -50.34
N ASP A 67 13.86 10.88 -50.64
CA ASP A 67 15.23 10.61 -50.18
C ASP A 67 16.21 11.80 -50.26
N ASP A 68 16.38 12.51 -49.14
CA ASP A 68 17.16 13.72 -49.01
C ASP A 68 18.57 13.45 -48.44
N LEU A 69 19.53 14.34 -48.73
CA LEU A 69 20.88 14.35 -48.13
C LEU A 69 21.10 15.67 -47.40
N LEU A 70 21.21 15.63 -46.07
CA LEU A 70 21.45 16.78 -45.20
C LEU A 70 22.83 16.67 -44.54
N ASP A 71 23.62 17.75 -44.56
CA ASP A 71 24.98 17.80 -44.00
C ASP A 71 25.19 19.13 -43.24
N GLY A 72 25.24 19.10 -41.90
CA GLY A 72 25.35 20.25 -41.01
C GLY A 72 26.75 20.87 -40.97
N LYS A 73 27.77 20.00 -40.95
CA LYS A 73 29.21 20.26 -40.89
C LYS A 73 29.73 20.61 -39.51
N ALA A 74 29.65 21.86 -39.08
CA ALA A 74 30.17 22.26 -37.79
C ALA A 74 29.26 23.31 -37.17
N GLY A 75 29.13 23.32 -35.84
CA GLY A 75 28.10 24.10 -35.15
C GLY A 75 27.14 23.18 -34.42
N ASP A 76 26.25 23.75 -33.60
CA ASP A 76 25.18 22.98 -32.96
C ASP A 76 23.94 23.01 -33.87
N ASP A 77 23.82 22.05 -34.78
CA ASP A 77 22.89 22.05 -35.89
C ASP A 77 21.57 21.32 -35.59
N ARG A 78 20.51 21.67 -36.32
CA ARG A 78 19.23 20.97 -36.31
C ARG A 78 18.82 20.50 -37.70
N LEU A 79 18.79 19.20 -37.92
CA LEU A 79 18.53 18.59 -39.22
C LEU A 79 17.27 17.71 -39.15
N LEU A 80 16.32 17.92 -40.07
CA LEU A 80 15.05 17.16 -40.13
C LEU A 80 14.90 16.54 -41.53
N GLY A 81 14.87 15.21 -41.66
CA GLY A 81 14.73 14.48 -42.93
C GLY A 81 13.31 14.59 -43.50
N GLY A 82 12.33 14.09 -42.75
CA GLY A 82 10.92 14.24 -43.07
C GLY A 82 10.29 12.92 -43.48
N ALA A 83 10.17 12.66 -44.78
CA ALA A 83 9.72 11.35 -45.25
C ALA A 83 10.53 10.94 -46.47
N GLY A 84 10.75 9.64 -46.67
CA GLY A 84 11.72 9.13 -47.64
C GLY A 84 12.85 8.44 -46.90
N ASN A 85 13.80 7.86 -47.63
CA ASN A 85 14.97 7.24 -47.03
C ASN A 85 16.12 8.26 -47.06
N ASP A 86 16.29 9.01 -45.99
CA ASP A 86 17.13 10.19 -45.89
C ASP A 86 18.53 9.85 -45.37
N VAL A 87 19.52 10.67 -45.71
CA VAL A 87 20.88 10.60 -45.18
C VAL A 87 21.21 11.92 -44.50
N ILE A 88 21.43 11.88 -43.19
CA ILE A 88 21.60 13.07 -42.34
C ILE A 88 22.94 12.98 -41.62
N ARG A 89 23.75 14.04 -41.71
CA ARG A 89 25.05 14.15 -41.01
C ARG A 89 25.12 15.44 -40.19
N GLY A 90 25.32 15.33 -38.88
CA GLY A 90 25.51 16.46 -37.97
C GLY A 90 26.87 17.11 -38.20
N GLY A 91 27.93 16.38 -37.88
CA GLY A 91 29.30 16.78 -38.13
C GLY A 91 30.04 17.05 -36.83
N ALA A 92 30.29 18.30 -36.47
CA ALA A 92 31.03 18.65 -35.26
C ALA A 92 30.31 19.73 -34.45
N GLY A 93 29.98 19.44 -33.20
CA GLY A 93 29.13 20.26 -32.34
C GLY A 93 28.05 19.37 -31.72
N ASN A 94 27.15 19.95 -30.94
CA ASN A 94 26.09 19.17 -30.29
C ASN A 94 24.81 19.28 -31.12
N ASP A 95 24.62 18.32 -32.02
CA ASP A 95 23.63 18.33 -33.08
C ASP A 95 22.29 17.69 -32.66
N THR A 96 21.23 17.97 -33.42
CA THR A 96 19.93 17.32 -33.28
C THR A 96 19.40 16.88 -34.65
N LEU A 97 19.35 15.57 -34.86
CA LEU A 97 18.95 14.92 -36.10
C LEU A 97 17.62 14.16 -35.90
N ASP A 98 16.73 14.22 -36.89
CA ASP A 98 15.42 13.56 -36.91
C ASP A 98 15.16 13.03 -38.33
N GLY A 99 15.15 11.70 -38.51
CA GLY A 99 14.93 11.02 -39.79
C GLY A 99 13.49 11.17 -40.26
N GLY A 100 12.55 10.70 -39.45
CA GLY A 100 11.13 10.91 -39.63
C GLY A 100 10.40 9.66 -40.11
N ARG A 101 10.26 9.46 -41.42
CA ARG A 101 9.57 8.30 -41.99
C ARG A 101 10.35 7.72 -43.15
N GLY A 102 10.57 6.42 -43.15
CA GLY A 102 11.35 5.71 -44.15
C GLY A 102 12.61 5.18 -43.51
N ASP A 103 13.42 4.45 -44.27
CA ASP A 103 14.64 3.83 -43.74
C ASP A 103 15.78 4.85 -43.85
N ASP A 104 16.06 5.53 -42.74
CA ASP A 104 16.95 6.69 -42.66
C ASP A 104 18.36 6.30 -42.19
N ARG A 105 19.35 7.13 -42.55
CA ARG A 105 20.73 7.01 -42.05
C ARG A 105 21.18 8.31 -41.40
N LEU A 106 21.40 8.27 -40.09
CA LEU A 106 21.82 9.40 -39.27
C LEU A 106 23.25 9.17 -38.74
N ASP A 107 24.05 10.22 -38.73
CA ASP A 107 25.46 10.26 -38.29
C ASP A 107 25.67 11.56 -37.51
N GLY A 108 25.82 11.46 -36.19
CA GLY A 108 25.99 12.59 -35.26
C GLY A 108 27.34 13.26 -35.47
N GLY A 109 28.40 12.49 -35.30
CA GLY A 109 29.76 12.88 -35.60
C GLY A 109 30.57 13.12 -34.34
N ALA A 110 30.84 14.38 -33.99
CA ALA A 110 31.63 14.70 -32.79
C ALA A 110 30.95 15.78 -31.95
N GLY A 111 30.69 15.50 -30.68
CA GLY A 111 29.94 16.33 -29.76
C GLY A 111 28.85 15.51 -29.09
N ASP A 112 28.07 16.12 -28.19
CA ASP A 112 26.98 15.39 -27.51
C ASP A 112 25.68 15.55 -28.32
N ASP A 113 25.37 14.57 -29.15
CA ASP A 113 24.35 14.61 -30.20
C ASP A 113 23.01 13.99 -29.75
N ARG A 114 21.95 14.34 -30.49
CA ARG A 114 20.62 13.71 -30.35
C ARG A 114 20.12 13.23 -31.70
N LEU A 115 19.95 11.93 -31.86
CA LEU A 115 19.49 11.30 -33.08
C LEU A 115 18.15 10.59 -32.82
N ALA A 116 17.19 10.79 -33.73
CA ALA A 116 15.92 10.07 -33.73
C ALA A 116 15.66 9.49 -35.13
N GLY A 117 15.49 8.17 -35.24
CA GLY A 117 15.20 7.46 -36.50
C GLY A 117 13.77 7.75 -36.96
N GLY A 118 12.78 7.25 -36.22
CA GLY A 118 11.36 7.53 -36.46
C GLY A 118 10.57 6.28 -36.83
N GLU A 119 9.88 6.30 -37.97
CA GLU A 119 9.19 5.11 -38.52
C GLU A 119 10.05 4.54 -39.67
N GLY A 120 10.54 3.31 -39.59
CA GLY A 120 11.35 2.69 -40.65
C GLY A 120 12.47 1.83 -40.06
N ASP A 121 13.23 1.13 -40.91
CA ASP A 121 14.42 0.39 -40.46
C ASP A 121 15.64 1.34 -40.54
N ASP A 122 15.97 2.00 -39.43
CA ASP A 122 16.90 3.13 -39.40
C ASP A 122 18.34 2.72 -39.00
N ILE A 123 19.33 3.51 -39.43
CA ILE A 123 20.74 3.36 -39.01
C ILE A 123 21.24 4.65 -38.37
N LEU A 124 21.52 4.61 -37.07
CA LEU A 124 21.99 5.73 -36.26
C LEU A 124 23.42 5.46 -35.77
N ASP A 125 24.28 6.47 -35.87
CA ASP A 125 25.69 6.45 -35.43
C ASP A 125 25.93 7.74 -34.65
N GLY A 126 26.15 7.67 -33.33
CA GLY A 126 26.38 8.82 -32.45
C GLY A 126 27.74 9.45 -32.74
N GLY A 127 28.79 8.64 -32.64
CA GLY A 127 30.15 9.02 -33.01
C GLY A 127 31.02 9.22 -31.77
N ALA A 128 31.36 10.46 -31.45
CA ALA A 128 32.20 10.75 -30.28
C ALA A 128 31.58 11.84 -29.42
N GLY A 129 31.37 11.58 -28.14
CA GLY A 129 30.66 12.44 -27.20
C GLY A 129 29.61 11.65 -26.44
N ASP A 130 28.92 12.28 -25.49
CA ASP A 130 27.86 11.59 -24.72
C ASP A 130 26.52 11.70 -25.48
N ASP A 131 26.22 10.74 -26.35
CA ASP A 131 25.15 10.80 -27.32
C ASP A 131 23.80 10.24 -26.80
N ARG A 132 22.72 10.62 -27.49
CA ARG A 132 21.39 10.04 -27.27
C ARG A 132 20.76 9.63 -28.60
N LEU A 133 20.52 8.33 -28.76
CA LEU A 133 19.93 7.71 -29.94
C LEU A 133 18.57 7.09 -29.58
N ASP A 134 17.59 7.26 -30.47
CA ASP A 134 16.22 6.74 -30.38
C ASP A 134 15.85 6.16 -31.75
N GLY A 135 15.75 4.84 -31.87
CA GLY A 135 15.44 4.14 -33.13
C GLY A 135 14.00 4.40 -33.55
N GLY A 136 13.06 4.04 -32.68
CA GLY A 136 11.66 4.37 -32.83
C GLY A 136 10.84 3.13 -33.16
N ALA A 137 10.41 2.99 -34.42
CA ALA A 137 9.60 1.85 -34.84
C ALA A 137 10.10 1.27 -36.16
N GLY A 138 10.43 -0.02 -36.15
CA GLY A 138 11.10 -0.73 -37.22
C GLY A 138 12.29 -1.49 -36.65
N ASN A 139 13.04 -2.18 -37.50
CA ASN A 139 14.22 -2.92 -37.06
C ASN A 139 15.45 -2.03 -37.22
N ASP A 140 15.87 -1.39 -36.15
CA ASP A 140 16.84 -0.31 -36.15
C ASP A 140 18.26 -0.79 -35.84
N THR A 141 19.26 -0.03 -36.26
CA THR A 141 20.68 -0.25 -35.90
C THR A 141 21.27 1.01 -35.30
N LEU A 142 21.57 0.97 -34.00
CA LEU A 142 22.09 2.09 -33.23
C LEU A 142 23.53 1.81 -32.79
N ARG A 143 24.41 2.81 -32.89
CA ARG A 143 25.79 2.77 -32.37
C ARG A 143 26.08 4.04 -31.59
N GLY A 144 26.47 3.91 -30.33
CA GLY A 144 26.88 5.03 -29.46
C GLY A 144 28.22 5.60 -29.94
N GLY A 145 29.30 4.82 -29.75
CA GLY A 145 30.64 5.18 -30.21
C GLY A 145 31.59 5.40 -29.06
N GLU A 146 32.25 6.56 -29.00
CA GLU A 146 33.11 6.94 -27.86
C GLU A 146 32.34 7.89 -26.92
N GLY A 147 32.12 7.53 -25.66
CA GLY A 147 31.45 8.40 -24.67
C GLY A 147 30.43 7.66 -23.81
N ASP A 148 29.80 8.35 -22.86
CA ASP A 148 28.75 7.72 -22.02
C ASP A 148 27.37 7.88 -22.71
N ASP A 149 27.00 6.91 -23.53
CA ASP A 149 25.89 6.99 -24.48
C ASP A 149 24.54 6.49 -23.92
N ARG A 150 23.45 6.89 -24.60
CA ARG A 150 22.09 6.39 -24.31
C ARG A 150 21.38 5.96 -25.57
N LEU A 151 21.11 4.68 -25.70
CA LEU A 151 20.46 4.07 -26.86
C LEU A 151 19.10 3.47 -26.45
N ASP A 152 18.08 3.73 -27.25
CA ASP A 152 16.72 3.19 -27.11
C ASP A 152 16.28 2.66 -28.49
N GLY A 153 16.13 1.35 -28.63
CA GLY A 153 15.74 0.70 -29.90
C GLY A 153 14.30 1.02 -30.24
N GLY A 154 13.40 0.73 -29.30
CA GLY A 154 12.00 1.10 -29.39
C GLY A 154 11.13 -0.11 -29.71
N ALA A 155 10.67 -0.25 -30.95
CA ALA A 155 9.80 -1.36 -31.33
C ALA A 155 10.21 -1.99 -32.65
N GLY A 156 10.54 -3.27 -32.61
CA GLY A 156 11.09 -4.04 -33.72
C GLY A 156 12.22 -4.91 -33.20
N ASP A 157 12.88 -5.66 -34.09
CA ASP A 157 14.05 -6.44 -33.69
C ASP A 157 15.29 -5.57 -33.93
N ASP A 158 15.83 -4.97 -32.87
CA ASP A 158 16.82 -3.90 -32.94
C ASP A 158 18.25 -4.39 -32.65
N LEU A 159 19.24 -3.66 -33.20
CA LEU A 159 20.67 -3.89 -32.96
C LEU A 159 21.30 -2.65 -32.31
N LEU A 160 21.69 -2.75 -31.04
CA LEU A 160 22.28 -1.66 -30.27
C LEU A 160 23.72 -2.02 -29.90
N ALA A 161 24.65 -1.09 -30.12
CA ALA A 161 26.03 -1.20 -29.64
C ALA A 161 26.44 0.10 -28.91
N GLY A 162 26.82 0.00 -27.64
CA GLY A 162 27.28 1.11 -26.80
C GLY A 162 28.61 1.65 -27.30
N GLY A 163 29.69 0.90 -27.10
CA GLY A 163 31.03 1.23 -27.58
C GLY A 163 32.03 1.37 -26.44
N ASP A 164 32.77 2.49 -26.41
CA ASP A 164 33.70 2.81 -25.33
C ASP A 164 33.02 3.81 -24.37
N GLY A 165 32.81 3.48 -23.09
CA GLY A 165 32.22 4.37 -22.09
C GLY A 165 31.22 3.67 -21.19
N ASP A 166 30.65 4.38 -20.20
CA ASP A 166 29.62 3.79 -19.33
C ASP A 166 28.22 3.99 -19.96
N ASP A 167 27.74 3.02 -20.72
CA ASP A 167 26.57 3.16 -21.59
C ASP A 167 25.24 2.71 -20.95
N LEU A 168 24.14 3.21 -21.52
CA LEU A 168 22.78 2.77 -21.17
C LEU A 168 22.00 2.37 -22.43
N LEU A 169 21.73 1.08 -22.57
CA LEU A 169 21.04 0.48 -23.71
C LEU A 169 19.66 -0.06 -23.28
N SER A 170 18.67 0.10 -24.15
CA SER A 170 17.30 -0.39 -23.97
C SER A 170 16.78 -0.92 -25.30
N GLY A 171 16.50 -2.23 -25.40
CA GLY A 171 15.96 -2.87 -26.60
C GLY A 171 14.53 -2.40 -26.88
N GLY A 172 13.62 -2.72 -25.96
CA GLY A 172 12.25 -2.21 -26.00
C GLY A 172 11.24 -3.32 -26.25
N SER A 173 10.80 -3.52 -27.49
CA SER A 173 9.92 -4.65 -27.78
C SER A 173 10.28 -5.29 -29.10
N GLY A 174 10.48 -6.61 -29.10
CA GLY A 174 10.99 -7.37 -30.24
C GLY A 174 12.16 -8.22 -29.76
N ASP A 175 12.75 -9.02 -30.66
CA ASP A 175 13.89 -9.87 -30.29
C ASP A 175 15.19 -9.07 -30.54
N ASP A 176 15.71 -8.40 -29.51
CA ASP A 176 16.76 -7.39 -29.62
C ASP A 176 18.17 -7.94 -29.39
N LEU A 177 19.19 -7.30 -30.00
CA LEU A 177 20.61 -7.59 -29.77
C LEU A 177 21.33 -6.35 -29.23
N LEU A 178 21.77 -6.42 -27.97
CA LEU A 178 22.46 -5.35 -27.25
C LEU A 178 23.91 -5.75 -26.93
N GLU A 179 24.86 -4.90 -27.29
CA GLU A 179 26.28 -5.03 -26.94
C GLU A 179 26.73 -3.76 -26.18
N GLY A 180 27.18 -3.88 -24.93
CA GLY A 180 27.69 -2.78 -24.10
C GLY A 180 29.02 -2.27 -24.62
N GLY A 181 30.08 -3.06 -24.44
CA GLY A 181 31.41 -2.77 -24.98
C GLY A 181 32.46 -2.66 -23.87
N ASP A 182 33.26 -1.59 -23.89
CA ASP A 182 34.26 -1.30 -22.86
C ASP A 182 33.70 -0.25 -21.89
N GLY A 183 33.47 -0.57 -20.61
CA GLY A 183 32.96 0.36 -19.60
C GLY A 183 32.00 -0.32 -18.63
N ASP A 184 31.49 0.41 -17.62
CA ASP A 184 30.51 -0.15 -16.68
C ASP A 184 29.08 0.11 -17.24
N ASP A 185 28.56 -0.85 -18.01
CA ASP A 185 27.36 -0.69 -18.83
C ASP A 185 26.05 -1.09 -18.14
N ARG A 186 24.93 -0.58 -18.68
CA ARG A 186 23.58 -1.00 -18.28
C ARG A 186 22.73 -1.37 -19.49
N LEU A 187 22.39 -2.65 -19.62
CA LEU A 187 21.61 -3.18 -20.72
C LEU A 187 20.24 -3.68 -20.23
N ARG A 188 19.19 -3.41 -21.01
CA ARG A 188 17.83 -3.92 -20.76
C ARG A 188 17.18 -4.43 -22.04
N GLY A 189 16.84 -5.71 -22.10
CA GLY A 189 16.10 -6.30 -23.22
C GLY A 189 14.65 -5.83 -23.25
N GLN A 190 13.97 -6.02 -22.10
CA GLN A 190 12.56 -5.76 -21.83
C GLN A 190 11.60 -6.84 -22.30
N ALA A 191 11.20 -6.87 -23.58
CA ALA A 191 10.12 -7.76 -24.01
C ALA A 191 10.40 -8.38 -25.38
N GLY A 192 10.53 -9.69 -25.40
CA GLY A 192 10.97 -10.46 -26.56
C GLY A 192 12.09 -11.40 -26.15
N ASN A 193 12.61 -12.17 -27.09
CA ASN A 193 13.72 -13.08 -26.79
C ASN A 193 15.03 -12.38 -27.14
N ASP A 194 15.61 -11.72 -26.15
CA ASP A 194 16.68 -10.75 -26.31
C ASP A 194 18.06 -11.40 -26.12
N ARG A 195 19.09 -10.79 -26.72
CA ARG A 195 20.48 -11.17 -26.53
C ARG A 195 21.30 -9.97 -26.07
N LEU A 196 21.82 -10.04 -24.85
CA LEU A 196 22.59 -8.99 -24.19
C LEU A 196 24.03 -9.47 -23.96
N ALA A 197 25.00 -8.62 -24.29
CA ALA A 197 26.41 -8.82 -23.95
C ALA A 197 26.96 -7.56 -23.28
N GLY A 198 27.42 -7.67 -22.03
CA GLY A 198 28.01 -6.57 -21.25
C GLY A 198 29.33 -6.14 -21.86
N GLY A 199 30.32 -7.03 -21.81
CA GLY A 199 31.62 -6.82 -22.43
C GLY A 199 32.72 -6.76 -21.39
N ALA A 200 33.34 -5.60 -21.23
CA ALA A 200 34.44 -5.41 -20.28
C ALA A 200 34.16 -4.26 -19.32
N GLY A 201 34.03 -4.57 -18.03
CA GLY A 201 33.66 -3.62 -16.98
C GLY A 201 32.69 -4.28 -16.01
N ASP A 202 32.26 -3.58 -14.98
CA ASP A 202 31.30 -4.12 -14.02
C ASP A 202 29.87 -3.81 -14.52
N ASP A 203 29.24 -4.75 -15.24
CA ASP A 203 28.04 -4.52 -16.02
C ASP A 203 26.74 -4.89 -15.29
N ILE A 204 25.61 -4.31 -15.73
CA ILE A 204 24.26 -4.68 -15.25
C ILE A 204 23.36 -5.02 -16.43
N LEU A 205 22.94 -6.29 -16.52
CA LEU A 205 22.10 -6.84 -17.59
C LEU A 205 20.75 -7.30 -17.01
N ASP A 206 19.65 -6.96 -17.70
CA ASP A 206 18.27 -7.29 -17.33
C ASP A 206 17.54 -7.75 -18.61
N GLY A 207 17.26 -9.05 -18.74
CA GLY A 207 16.60 -9.66 -19.89
C GLY A 207 15.16 -9.19 -20.00
N GLY A 208 14.38 -9.45 -18.96
CA GLY A 208 13.05 -8.91 -18.78
C GLY A 208 11.97 -9.98 -18.98
N SER A 209 11.45 -10.13 -20.19
CA SER A 209 10.40 -11.13 -20.45
C SER A 209 10.54 -11.74 -21.83
N GLY A 210 10.56 -13.05 -21.89
CA GLY A 210 10.92 -13.83 -23.08
C GLY A 210 12.04 -14.80 -22.72
N ASP A 211 12.48 -15.59 -23.68
CA ASP A 211 13.60 -16.52 -23.47
C ASP A 211 14.89 -15.81 -23.87
N ASP A 212 15.61 -15.26 -22.89
CA ASP A 212 16.70 -14.31 -23.07
C ASP A 212 18.09 -14.97 -22.99
N GLN A 213 19.10 -14.34 -23.59
CA GLN A 213 20.51 -14.74 -23.54
C GLN A 213 21.39 -13.60 -23.05
N LEU A 214 21.95 -13.73 -21.85
CA LEU A 214 22.79 -12.73 -21.20
C LEU A 214 24.23 -13.26 -21.04
N ASP A 215 25.21 -12.42 -21.40
CA ASP A 215 26.65 -12.68 -21.29
C ASP A 215 27.31 -11.46 -20.62
N GLY A 216 27.75 -11.59 -19.36
CA GLY A 216 28.38 -10.50 -18.59
C GLY A 216 29.72 -10.11 -19.21
N GLY A 217 30.60 -11.09 -19.35
CA GLY A 217 31.87 -10.97 -20.05
C GLY A 217 33.04 -10.94 -19.08
N SER A 218 33.61 -9.77 -18.82
CA SER A 218 34.70 -9.64 -17.85
C SER A 218 34.51 -8.45 -16.93
N GLY A 219 34.61 -8.69 -15.63
CA GLY A 219 34.30 -7.71 -14.58
C GLY A 219 33.41 -8.37 -13.53
N ASP A 220 33.03 -7.63 -12.49
CA ASP A 220 32.11 -8.16 -11.49
C ASP A 220 30.67 -7.80 -11.91
N ASP A 221 29.98 -8.71 -12.60
CA ASP A 221 28.73 -8.44 -13.32
C ASP A 221 27.45 -8.78 -12.52
N LEU A 222 26.34 -8.11 -12.85
CA LEU A 222 25.00 -8.40 -12.32
C LEU A 222 24.01 -8.72 -13.45
N LEU A 223 23.59 -9.98 -13.54
CA LEU A 223 22.68 -10.48 -14.57
C LEU A 223 21.33 -10.89 -13.95
N SER A 224 20.23 -10.56 -14.62
CA SER A 224 18.88 -11.03 -14.28
C SER A 224 18.12 -11.46 -15.54
N GLY A 225 17.66 -12.71 -15.59
CA GLY A 225 16.89 -13.27 -16.72
C GLY A 225 15.48 -12.69 -16.76
N GLY A 226 14.71 -12.93 -15.69
CA GLY A 226 13.40 -12.33 -15.49
C GLY A 226 12.29 -13.35 -15.60
N SER A 227 11.66 -13.47 -16.77
CA SER A 227 10.61 -14.47 -16.96
C SER A 227 10.69 -15.10 -18.34
N GLY A 228 10.69 -16.43 -18.41
CA GLY A 228 10.96 -17.20 -19.63
C GLY A 228 12.11 -18.16 -19.35
N ASP A 229 12.46 -19.00 -20.32
CA ASP A 229 13.54 -19.98 -20.15
C ASP A 229 14.87 -19.32 -20.56
N ASP A 230 15.60 -18.76 -19.60
CA ASP A 230 16.73 -17.85 -19.83
C ASP A 230 18.10 -18.56 -19.82
N ILE A 231 19.09 -17.96 -20.49
CA ILE A 231 20.49 -18.43 -20.49
C ILE A 231 21.39 -17.28 -20.02
N LEU A 232 22.03 -17.43 -18.88
CA LEU A 232 22.92 -16.45 -18.26
C LEU A 232 24.35 -17.00 -18.16
N ALA A 233 25.33 -16.20 -18.56
CA ALA A 233 26.75 -16.48 -18.37
C ALA A 233 27.43 -15.27 -17.72
N GLY A 234 28.03 -15.44 -16.53
CA GLY A 234 28.77 -14.38 -15.84
C GLY A 234 30.07 -14.05 -16.58
N GLY A 235 30.95 -15.05 -16.70
CA GLY A 235 32.17 -14.96 -17.48
C GLY A 235 33.41 -14.99 -16.61
N THR A 236 34.07 -13.85 -16.41
CA THR A 236 35.23 -13.77 -15.51
C THR A 236 35.07 -12.60 -14.54
N GLY A 237 35.31 -12.84 -13.25
CA GLY A 237 35.09 -11.86 -12.19
C GLY A 237 34.11 -12.43 -11.16
N ASP A 238 33.86 -11.70 -10.07
CA ASP A 238 32.96 -12.21 -9.03
C ASP A 238 31.51 -11.81 -9.37
N ASP A 239 30.78 -12.69 -10.06
CA ASP A 239 29.51 -12.39 -10.72
C ASP A 239 28.28 -12.71 -9.86
N ARG A 240 27.15 -12.06 -10.17
CA ARG A 240 25.85 -12.38 -9.57
C ARG A 240 24.78 -12.60 -10.65
N LEU A 241 24.22 -13.80 -10.68
CA LEU A 241 23.20 -14.24 -11.64
C LEU A 241 21.89 -14.57 -10.90
N ASP A 242 20.76 -14.16 -11.47
CA ASP A 242 19.38 -14.42 -11.00
C ASP A 242 18.54 -14.85 -12.20
N GLY A 243 18.13 -16.13 -12.26
CA GLY A 243 17.36 -16.71 -13.37
C GLY A 243 15.96 -16.12 -13.44
N GLY A 244 15.15 -16.37 -12.41
CA GLY A 244 13.84 -15.76 -12.22
C GLY A 244 12.71 -16.77 -12.29
N ASP A 245 11.73 -16.55 -13.17
CA ASP A 245 10.63 -17.49 -13.42
C ASP A 245 10.89 -18.22 -14.77
N GLY A 246 11.05 -19.54 -14.79
CA GLY A 246 11.28 -20.33 -16.02
C GLY A 246 12.28 -21.46 -15.80
N ASP A 247 12.50 -22.30 -16.80
CA ASP A 247 13.54 -23.34 -16.71
C ASP A 247 14.87 -22.75 -17.22
N ASP A 248 15.72 -22.26 -16.31
CA ASP A 248 16.87 -21.41 -16.63
C ASP A 248 18.21 -22.17 -16.71
N LEU A 249 19.17 -21.62 -17.45
CA LEU A 249 20.56 -22.11 -17.53
C LEU A 249 21.53 -21.01 -17.10
N LEU A 250 22.15 -21.15 -15.93
CA LEU A 250 23.10 -20.21 -15.35
C LEU A 250 24.50 -20.81 -15.30
N ALA A 251 25.50 -20.05 -15.77
CA ALA A 251 26.91 -20.38 -15.65
C ALA A 251 27.69 -19.21 -15.04
N GLY A 252 28.32 -19.40 -13.88
CA GLY A 252 29.14 -18.39 -13.20
C GLY A 252 30.40 -18.07 -14.00
N GLY A 253 31.32 -19.03 -14.06
CA GLY A 253 32.52 -18.93 -14.88
C GLY A 253 33.79 -18.98 -14.05
N ASP A 254 34.71 -18.04 -14.25
CA ASP A 254 35.92 -17.90 -13.43
C ASP A 254 35.71 -16.77 -12.39
N GLY A 255 35.71 -17.05 -11.09
CA GLY A 255 35.52 -16.06 -10.03
C GLY A 255 34.73 -16.63 -8.86
N ASP A 256 34.56 -15.87 -7.77
CA ASP A 256 33.73 -16.30 -6.64
C ASP A 256 32.27 -15.84 -6.89
N ASP A 257 31.45 -16.70 -7.48
CA ASP A 257 30.15 -16.32 -8.07
C ASP A 257 28.94 -16.60 -7.16
N ILE A 258 27.83 -15.90 -7.40
CA ILE A 258 26.54 -16.14 -6.73
C ILE A 258 25.42 -16.35 -7.76
N LEU A 259 24.88 -17.56 -7.81
CA LEU A 259 23.81 -17.97 -8.73
C LEU A 259 22.53 -18.30 -7.95
N ASP A 260 21.38 -17.82 -8.43
CA ASP A 260 20.04 -18.08 -7.90
C ASP A 260 19.14 -18.47 -9.10
N GLY A 261 18.68 -19.72 -9.16
CA GLY A 261 17.84 -20.24 -10.25
C GLY A 261 16.45 -19.60 -10.24
N GLY A 262 15.78 -19.73 -9.09
CA GLY A 262 14.51 -19.06 -8.85
C GLY A 262 13.35 -20.06 -8.85
N ALA A 263 12.52 -20.02 -9.89
CA ALA A 263 11.35 -20.87 -9.99
C ALA A 263 11.24 -21.53 -11.37
N GLY A 264 11.32 -22.85 -11.42
CA GLY A 264 11.33 -23.68 -12.61
C GLY A 264 12.36 -24.78 -12.43
N ASP A 265 12.55 -25.65 -13.42
CA ASP A 265 13.54 -26.72 -13.34
C ASP A 265 14.89 -26.19 -13.89
N ASP A 266 15.76 -25.70 -13.01
CA ASP A 266 16.93 -24.88 -13.37
C ASP A 266 18.24 -25.69 -13.50
N GLN A 267 19.19 -25.18 -14.28
CA GLN A 267 20.55 -25.72 -14.40
C GLN A 267 21.60 -24.67 -14.05
N LEU A 268 22.35 -24.90 -12.97
CA LEU A 268 23.37 -23.98 -12.45
C LEU A 268 24.76 -24.63 -12.47
N ASP A 269 25.75 -23.94 -13.02
CA ASP A 269 27.17 -24.32 -13.03
C ASP A 269 28.01 -23.17 -12.45
N GLY A 270 28.60 -23.35 -11.27
CA GLY A 270 29.43 -22.33 -10.60
C GLY A 270 30.71 -22.07 -11.37
N GLY A 271 31.45 -23.13 -11.68
CA GLY A 271 32.64 -23.06 -12.52
C GLY A 271 33.92 -23.12 -11.71
N ALA A 272 34.66 -22.02 -11.61
CA ALA A 272 35.95 -21.98 -10.94
C ALA A 272 36.05 -20.81 -9.96
N GLY A 273 35.98 -21.11 -8.67
CA GLY A 273 36.11 -20.17 -7.57
C GLY A 273 35.41 -20.73 -6.33
N GLU A 274 35.24 -19.91 -5.29
CA GLU A 274 34.38 -20.30 -4.15
C GLU A 274 32.94 -19.82 -4.41
N ASP A 275 32.10 -20.68 -4.96
CA ASP A 275 30.79 -20.31 -5.51
C ASP A 275 29.62 -20.56 -4.55
N ILE A 276 28.53 -19.80 -4.71
CA ILE A 276 27.26 -19.98 -3.98
C ILE A 276 26.12 -20.17 -4.98
N LEU A 277 25.52 -21.36 -4.99
CA LEU A 277 24.41 -21.74 -5.86
C LEU A 277 23.15 -22.03 -5.05
N ALA A 278 22.02 -21.48 -5.47
CA ALA A 278 20.69 -21.82 -4.95
C ALA A 278 19.76 -22.20 -6.11
N GLY A 279 19.18 -23.40 -6.08
CA GLY A 279 18.23 -23.88 -7.11
C GLY A 279 16.91 -23.14 -7.01
N GLY A 280 16.24 -23.28 -5.86
CA GLY A 280 15.05 -22.51 -5.54
C GLY A 280 13.81 -23.38 -5.52
N ALA A 281 12.97 -23.33 -6.56
CA ALA A 281 11.75 -24.11 -6.61
C ALA A 281 11.53 -24.78 -7.96
N GLY A 282 11.58 -26.10 -7.99
CA GLY A 282 11.51 -26.95 -9.17
C GLY A 282 12.51 -28.10 -9.00
N ASP A 283 12.63 -28.97 -10.00
CA ASP A 283 13.59 -30.07 -9.93
C ASP A 283 14.93 -29.59 -10.55
N ASP A 284 15.87 -29.13 -9.71
CA ASP A 284 17.04 -28.35 -10.15
C ASP A 284 18.33 -29.21 -10.32
N GLU A 285 19.24 -28.81 -11.21
CA GLU A 285 20.57 -29.42 -11.42
C GLU A 285 21.68 -28.40 -11.10
N LEU A 286 22.42 -28.59 -10.01
CA LEU A 286 23.48 -27.69 -9.53
C LEU A 286 24.85 -28.39 -9.59
N ALA A 287 25.85 -27.73 -10.17
CA ALA A 287 27.25 -28.14 -10.16
C ALA A 287 28.13 -27.02 -9.60
N GLY A 288 28.88 -27.28 -8.52
CA GLY A 288 29.80 -26.31 -7.91
C GLY A 288 31.01 -26.05 -8.81
N GLY A 289 31.66 -27.12 -9.25
CA GLY A 289 32.79 -27.04 -10.18
C GLY A 289 34.12 -27.19 -9.44
N SER A 290 34.93 -26.14 -9.37
CA SER A 290 36.22 -26.21 -8.69
C SER A 290 36.44 -25.07 -7.72
N GLY A 291 36.79 -25.42 -6.48
CA GLY A 291 36.89 -24.50 -5.36
C GLY A 291 35.99 -24.98 -4.24
N ASP A 292 35.92 -24.24 -3.13
CA ASP A 292 35.16 -24.68 -1.95
C ASP A 292 33.74 -24.08 -2.04
N ASP A 293 32.78 -24.85 -2.57
CA ASP A 293 31.48 -24.33 -3.02
C ASP A 293 30.35 -24.54 -2.00
N THR A 294 29.27 -23.75 -2.11
CA THR A 294 28.04 -23.92 -1.32
C THR A 294 26.81 -24.03 -2.21
N LEU A 295 26.14 -25.18 -2.19
CA LEU A 295 24.97 -25.50 -3.00
C LEU A 295 23.75 -25.75 -2.10
N ASP A 296 22.61 -25.14 -2.43
CA ASP A 296 21.30 -25.33 -1.80
C ASP A 296 20.25 -25.67 -2.88
N GLY A 297 19.67 -26.88 -2.82
CA GLY A 297 18.66 -27.34 -3.79
C GLY A 297 17.35 -26.58 -3.66
N GLY A 298 16.80 -26.54 -2.44
CA GLY A 298 15.59 -25.79 -2.13
C GLY A 298 14.33 -26.67 -2.11
N LEU A 299 13.42 -26.49 -3.06
CA LEU A 299 12.13 -27.19 -3.14
C LEU A 299 12.01 -27.97 -4.46
N GLY A 300 11.96 -29.30 -4.39
CA GLY A 300 11.77 -30.16 -5.57
C GLY A 300 12.77 -31.31 -5.51
N ASP A 301 12.73 -32.21 -6.48
CA ASP A 301 13.64 -33.36 -6.49
C ASP A 301 14.97 -32.96 -7.16
N ASP A 302 15.94 -32.51 -6.38
CA ASP A 302 17.14 -31.81 -6.88
C ASP A 302 18.35 -32.73 -7.13
N ALA A 303 19.27 -32.29 -7.97
CA ALA A 303 20.54 -32.96 -8.26
C ALA A 303 21.74 -32.01 -8.04
N LEU A 304 22.50 -32.22 -6.96
CA LEU A 304 23.63 -31.38 -6.55
C LEU A 304 24.95 -32.14 -6.71
N ALA A 305 25.94 -31.51 -7.35
CA ALA A 305 27.30 -32.03 -7.47
C ALA A 305 28.33 -30.99 -6.99
N GLY A 306 29.10 -31.30 -5.94
CA GLY A 306 30.19 -30.43 -5.44
C GLY A 306 31.41 -30.42 -6.37
N ASP A 307 31.64 -31.52 -7.07
CA ASP A 307 32.79 -31.73 -7.95
C ASP A 307 34.17 -31.68 -7.25
N ALA A 308 34.85 -30.53 -7.16
CA ALA A 308 36.23 -30.47 -6.72
C ALA A 308 36.54 -29.32 -5.76
N GLY A 309 36.33 -29.54 -4.47
CA GLY A 309 36.93 -28.78 -3.38
C GLY A 309 36.41 -29.30 -2.07
N ALA A 310 36.36 -28.47 -1.02
CA ALA A 310 35.68 -28.83 0.21
C ALA A 310 34.29 -28.18 0.24
N ASP A 311 33.30 -28.93 -0.23
CA ASP A 311 32.00 -28.37 -0.63
C ASP A 311 30.93 -28.53 0.46
N ILE A 312 29.91 -27.68 0.43
CA ILE A 312 28.73 -27.76 1.30
C ILE A 312 27.49 -27.92 0.43
N LEU A 313 26.80 -29.06 0.53
CA LEU A 313 25.58 -29.36 -0.22
C LEU A 313 24.41 -29.56 0.75
N ASP A 314 23.30 -28.85 0.53
CA ASP A 314 22.01 -29.04 1.21
C ASP A 314 20.93 -29.35 0.17
N GLY A 315 20.29 -30.52 0.27
CA GLY A 315 19.22 -30.94 -0.65
C GLY A 315 17.91 -30.20 -0.41
N GLY A 316 17.62 -29.78 0.81
CA GLY A 316 16.36 -29.10 1.12
C GLY A 316 15.14 -30.03 1.21
N PHE A 317 14.13 -29.85 0.35
CA PHE A 317 12.89 -30.62 0.36
C PHE A 317 12.66 -31.33 -0.98
N GLY A 318 12.68 -32.65 -0.97
CA GLY A 318 12.41 -33.47 -2.15
C GLY A 318 13.09 -34.82 -2.04
N ASP A 319 12.97 -35.67 -3.06
CA ASP A 319 13.80 -36.88 -3.13
C ASP A 319 15.11 -36.54 -3.89
N ASP A 320 16.13 -36.09 -3.16
CA ASP A 320 17.30 -35.41 -3.76
C ASP A 320 18.47 -36.36 -4.11
N GLN A 321 19.35 -35.92 -5.01
CA GLN A 321 20.58 -36.61 -5.41
C GLN A 321 21.80 -35.72 -5.17
N LEU A 322 22.61 -36.02 -4.16
CA LEU A 322 23.81 -35.26 -3.83
C LEU A 322 25.07 -36.08 -4.12
N ASP A 323 26.06 -35.51 -4.82
CA ASP A 323 27.40 -36.06 -5.06
C ASP A 323 28.48 -35.06 -4.61
N GLY A 324 29.21 -35.37 -3.54
CA GLY A 324 30.25 -34.49 -2.99
C GLY A 324 31.47 -34.37 -3.88
N GLY A 325 31.73 -35.36 -4.74
CA GLY A 325 32.88 -35.31 -5.64
C GLY A 325 34.22 -35.55 -4.92
N ALA A 326 35.11 -34.56 -4.89
CA ALA A 326 36.49 -34.71 -4.45
C ALA A 326 36.95 -33.59 -3.51
N GLY A 327 36.78 -33.80 -2.22
CA GLY A 327 37.58 -33.16 -1.19
C GLY A 327 37.10 -33.57 0.18
N ASP A 328 37.01 -32.64 1.13
CA ASP A 328 36.47 -32.95 2.47
C ASP A 328 35.10 -32.27 2.57
N ASP A 329 34.04 -32.98 2.17
CA ASP A 329 32.73 -32.38 1.85
C ASP A 329 31.72 -32.48 2.99
N VAL A 330 30.72 -31.60 3.02
CA VAL A 330 29.60 -31.61 3.97
C VAL A 330 28.28 -31.71 3.19
N LEU A 331 27.56 -32.82 3.37
CA LEU A 331 26.32 -33.10 2.64
C LEU A 331 25.15 -33.32 3.62
N ASP A 332 24.03 -32.62 3.40
CA ASP A 332 22.76 -32.84 4.10
C ASP A 332 21.65 -33.07 3.06
N GLY A 333 21.00 -34.24 3.11
CA GLY A 333 19.87 -34.55 2.22
C GLY A 333 18.58 -33.82 2.57
N GLY A 334 18.44 -33.31 3.80
CA GLY A 334 17.23 -32.58 4.18
C GLY A 334 16.00 -33.48 4.39
N PHE A 335 14.90 -33.19 3.68
CA PHE A 335 13.60 -33.86 3.81
C PHE A 335 13.20 -34.61 2.54
N GLY A 336 13.21 -35.93 2.60
CA GLY A 336 12.67 -36.81 1.57
C GLY A 336 13.46 -38.10 1.51
N ASN A 337 13.46 -38.81 0.38
CA ASN A 337 14.23 -40.05 0.25
C ASN A 337 15.45 -39.82 -0.64
N ASP A 338 16.54 -39.42 -0.02
CA ASP A 338 17.67 -38.86 -0.75
C ASP A 338 18.69 -39.94 -1.12
N ARG A 339 19.42 -39.72 -2.20
CA ARG A 339 20.63 -40.47 -2.53
C ARG A 339 21.83 -39.56 -2.38
N ILE A 340 22.72 -39.91 -1.45
CA ILE A 340 23.92 -39.14 -1.14
C ILE A 340 25.15 -39.99 -1.45
N ALA A 341 26.01 -39.51 -2.34
CA ALA A 341 27.34 -40.04 -2.60
C ALA A 341 28.37 -39.04 -2.05
N ALA A 342 29.08 -39.38 -0.99
CA ALA A 342 30.00 -38.43 -0.35
C ALA A 342 31.25 -38.15 -1.21
N GLY A 343 31.68 -39.11 -2.03
CA GLY A 343 32.80 -38.92 -2.95
C GLY A 343 34.14 -39.35 -2.37
N ALA A 344 35.18 -38.54 -2.56
CA ALA A 344 36.56 -38.89 -2.25
C ALA A 344 37.23 -37.88 -1.32
N GLY A 345 37.13 -38.13 -0.01
CA GLY A 345 38.10 -37.62 0.94
C GLY A 345 37.72 -37.90 2.38
N GLY A 346 37.40 -36.85 3.14
CA GLY A 346 37.12 -36.91 4.56
C GLY A 346 35.74 -36.33 4.86
N ASP A 347 34.71 -37.02 4.41
CA ASP A 347 33.40 -36.38 4.18
C ASP A 347 32.46 -36.51 5.38
N ALA A 348 31.52 -35.57 5.52
CA ALA A 348 30.46 -35.57 6.52
C ALA A 348 29.09 -35.55 5.83
N ALA A 349 28.43 -36.71 5.75
CA ALA A 349 27.15 -36.85 5.06
C ALA A 349 26.01 -37.27 5.99
N SER A 350 24.87 -36.58 5.91
CA SER A 350 23.63 -36.86 6.65
C SER A 350 22.45 -36.96 5.69
N GLY A 351 21.66 -38.05 5.80
CA GLY A 351 20.39 -38.14 5.06
C GLY A 351 19.21 -37.43 5.75
N SER A 352 19.38 -37.04 7.01
CA SER A 352 18.35 -36.33 7.77
C SER A 352 16.98 -37.04 7.83
N PHE A 353 15.92 -36.53 7.19
CA PHE A 353 14.54 -37.02 7.37
C PHE A 353 13.98 -37.78 6.15
N GLY A 354 14.27 -39.08 6.06
CA GLY A 354 13.45 -40.03 5.30
C GLY A 354 14.12 -41.40 5.13
N ASP A 355 13.79 -42.11 4.05
CA ASP A 355 14.40 -43.41 3.72
C ASP A 355 15.62 -43.21 2.78
N ASP A 356 16.72 -42.69 3.33
CA ASP A 356 17.87 -42.19 2.56
C ASP A 356 18.92 -43.28 2.23
N GLU A 357 19.53 -43.18 1.06
CA GLU A 357 20.65 -44.00 0.58
C GLU A 357 21.96 -43.20 0.63
N VAL A 358 22.77 -43.39 1.68
CA VAL A 358 24.08 -42.71 1.84
C VAL A 358 25.24 -43.68 1.55
N ASP A 359 26.06 -43.36 0.55
CA ASP A 359 27.32 -44.05 0.19
C ASP A 359 28.53 -43.15 0.46
N GLY A 360 29.45 -43.56 1.33
CA GLY A 360 30.66 -42.79 1.67
C GLY A 360 31.82 -42.95 0.70
N ALA A 361 31.81 -43.94 -0.19
CA ALA A 361 32.93 -44.21 -1.11
C ALA A 361 34.33 -44.35 -0.42
N GLU A 362 35.44 -43.88 -1.02
CA GLU A 362 36.82 -44.15 -0.56
C GLU A 362 37.37 -43.02 0.35
N GLY A 363 37.13 -43.09 1.66
CA GLY A 363 37.60 -42.05 2.60
C GLY A 363 37.58 -42.45 4.09
N ASP A 364 37.92 -41.51 4.98
CA ASP A 364 37.73 -41.61 6.45
C ASP A 364 36.41 -40.87 6.82
N ASP A 365 35.29 -41.30 6.24
CA ASP A 365 34.02 -40.53 6.22
C ASP A 365 33.18 -40.71 7.49
N LEU A 366 32.45 -39.64 7.85
CA LEU A 366 31.47 -39.59 8.92
C LEU A 366 30.06 -39.58 8.35
N LEU A 367 29.46 -40.77 8.24
CA LEU A 367 28.09 -40.94 7.74
C LEU A 367 27.07 -41.04 8.89
N SER A 368 26.01 -40.25 8.85
CA SER A 368 24.82 -40.42 9.69
C SER A 368 23.58 -40.64 8.86
N GLY A 369 23.21 -41.91 8.66
CA GLY A 369 21.93 -42.28 8.03
C GLY A 369 20.79 -42.36 9.05
N SER A 370 19.58 -42.03 8.59
CA SER A 370 18.34 -42.36 9.30
C SER A 370 18.23 -43.89 9.47
N PHE A 371 17.74 -44.33 10.63
CA PHE A 371 17.57 -45.77 10.93
C PHE A 371 16.33 -46.31 10.22
N GLY A 372 16.51 -46.78 8.98
CA GLY A 372 15.52 -47.64 8.31
C GLY A 372 15.16 -48.86 9.18
N ASP A 373 13.91 -49.30 9.07
CA ASP A 373 13.09 -50.22 9.89
C ASP A 373 13.70 -51.56 10.44
N ASP A 374 15.00 -51.83 10.33
CA ASP A 374 15.62 -53.14 10.66
C ASP A 374 16.72 -53.15 11.75
N ALA A 375 16.99 -52.04 12.45
CA ALA A 375 17.89 -52.05 13.62
C ALA A 375 17.11 -52.25 14.93
N GLY A 376 17.05 -53.50 15.41
CA GLY A 376 16.29 -53.90 16.59
C GLY A 376 16.65 -53.14 17.88
N PHE A 377 15.81 -52.16 18.24
CA PHE A 377 15.74 -51.60 19.58
C PHE A 377 14.59 -52.27 20.36
N ASP A 378 14.90 -52.92 21.48
CA ASP A 378 13.89 -53.46 22.38
C ASP A 378 12.98 -52.33 22.90
N ALA A 379 11.69 -52.62 23.04
CA ALA A 379 10.60 -51.69 23.36
C ALA A 379 10.72 -50.89 24.68
N ASP A 380 11.84 -51.07 25.41
CA ASP A 380 12.16 -50.41 26.67
C ASP A 380 13.34 -49.42 26.58
N SER A 381 13.92 -49.23 25.39
CA SER A 381 15.02 -48.27 25.17
C SER A 381 14.51 -46.83 25.26
N ARG A 382 15.22 -45.96 25.99
CA ARG A 382 14.81 -44.56 26.21
C ARG A 382 15.87 -43.60 25.71
N VAL A 383 15.48 -42.71 24.80
CA VAL A 383 16.34 -41.64 24.27
C VAL A 383 16.09 -40.37 25.07
N TRP A 384 17.15 -39.66 25.43
CA TRP A 384 17.07 -38.39 26.14
C TRP A 384 18.26 -37.50 25.77
N ALA A 385 18.02 -36.19 25.73
CA ALA A 385 19.05 -35.20 25.46
C ALA A 385 19.54 -34.57 26.76
N ARG A 386 20.83 -34.21 26.82
CA ARG A 386 21.44 -33.49 27.93
C ARG A 386 22.28 -32.33 27.39
N MET A 387 22.10 -31.17 28.00
CA MET A 387 23.00 -30.03 27.82
C MET A 387 24.21 -30.19 28.74
N ASP A 388 25.42 -30.14 28.18
CA ASP A 388 26.67 -30.07 28.95
C ASP A 388 27.50 -28.86 28.51
N GLY A 389 27.12 -27.66 28.98
CA GLY A 389 27.72 -26.41 28.49
C GLY A 389 27.00 -25.90 27.24
N PRO A 390 27.72 -25.42 26.19
CA PRO A 390 27.12 -25.02 24.91
C PRO A 390 26.82 -26.22 23.98
N ASP A 391 27.12 -27.44 24.42
CA ASP A 391 27.08 -28.64 23.59
C ASP A 391 25.83 -29.48 23.91
N LEU A 392 25.15 -29.98 22.87
CA LEU A 392 23.99 -30.84 22.99
C LEU A 392 24.43 -32.30 22.78
N GLU A 393 24.25 -33.14 23.80
CA GLU A 393 24.48 -34.59 23.68
C GLU A 393 23.14 -35.35 23.65
N ILE A 394 22.95 -36.22 22.66
CA ILE A 394 21.82 -37.15 22.59
C ILE A 394 22.29 -38.50 23.09
N LEU A 395 21.63 -39.02 24.13
CA LEU A 395 21.98 -40.28 24.77
C LEU A 395 20.84 -41.30 24.67
N VAL A 396 21.20 -42.56 24.46
CA VAL A 396 20.28 -43.70 24.54
C VAL A 396 20.60 -44.50 25.79
N ARG A 397 19.57 -44.71 26.62
CA ARG A 397 19.64 -45.65 27.73
C ARG A 397 19.19 -47.03 27.28
N GLY A 398 20.12 -47.97 27.24
CA GLY A 398 19.81 -49.38 26.99
C GLY A 398 19.00 -49.98 28.16
N GLY A 399 18.33 -51.12 27.92
CA GLY A 399 17.52 -51.81 28.94
C GLY A 399 18.28 -52.27 30.19
N ASP A 400 19.61 -52.15 30.21
CA ASP A 400 20.48 -52.40 31.36
C ASP A 400 20.73 -51.15 32.24
N GLY A 401 20.22 -49.99 31.83
CA GLY A 401 20.36 -48.72 32.54
C GLY A 401 21.65 -47.95 32.24
N SER A 402 22.46 -48.40 31.28
CA SER A 402 23.65 -47.66 30.81
C SER A 402 23.26 -46.61 29.78
N ASP A 403 23.79 -45.39 29.93
CA ASP A 403 23.58 -44.28 29.01
C ASP A 403 24.74 -44.26 28.01
N THR A 404 24.44 -44.35 26.71
CA THR A 404 25.42 -44.29 25.61
C THR A 404 25.15 -43.05 24.78
N ALA A 405 26.15 -42.17 24.62
CA ALA A 405 26.04 -41.01 23.74
C ALA A 405 26.02 -41.49 22.28
N ILE A 406 25.02 -41.07 21.53
CA ILE A 406 24.84 -41.42 20.11
C ILE A 406 25.08 -40.23 19.19
N ALA A 407 25.02 -39.00 19.72
CA ALA A 407 25.42 -37.78 19.02
C ALA A 407 25.89 -36.73 20.03
N SER A 408 26.89 -35.94 19.64
CA SER A 408 27.42 -34.81 20.43
C SER A 408 27.70 -33.64 19.49
N PHE A 409 27.06 -32.50 19.74
CA PHE A 409 27.20 -31.29 18.93
C PHE A 409 28.02 -30.26 19.69
N GLU A 410 29.28 -30.02 19.28
CA GLU A 410 30.14 -29.01 19.91
C GLU A 410 29.90 -27.61 19.30
N GLN A 411 29.78 -26.58 20.15
CA GLN A 411 29.67 -25.15 19.79
C GLN A 411 28.45 -24.71 18.96
N TYR A 412 27.27 -25.33 19.17
CA TYR A 412 26.05 -24.85 18.50
C TYR A 412 25.45 -23.62 19.21
N VAL A 413 25.87 -22.43 18.80
CA VAL A 413 25.18 -21.15 19.08
C VAL A 413 24.88 -20.45 17.76
N ALA A 414 23.60 -20.53 17.37
CA ALA A 414 22.88 -19.66 16.43
C ALA A 414 23.23 -19.74 14.93
N ARG A 415 22.49 -20.58 14.20
CA ARG A 415 21.87 -20.23 12.90
C ARG A 415 20.42 -20.71 12.92
N GLU A 416 19.51 -19.90 12.35
CA GLU A 416 18.06 -19.91 12.58
C GLU A 416 17.26 -20.80 11.59
N GLU A 417 17.92 -21.47 10.64
CA GLU A 417 17.27 -22.04 9.45
C GLU A 417 16.94 -23.54 9.53
N ALA A 418 17.60 -24.34 10.38
CA ALA A 418 17.43 -25.81 10.46
C ALA A 418 16.09 -26.34 11.02
N PHE A 419 15.05 -25.51 11.18
CA PHE A 419 13.74 -25.95 11.74
C PHE A 419 12.52 -25.40 11.01
N ALA A 420 12.67 -24.83 9.81
CA ALA A 420 11.54 -24.39 9.00
C ALA A 420 10.81 -25.61 8.38
N GLY A 421 9.95 -26.28 9.15
CA GLY A 421 9.12 -27.37 8.61
C GLY A 421 8.35 -28.23 9.62
N LEU A 422 8.70 -28.21 10.91
CA LEU A 422 8.05 -29.10 11.88
C LEU A 422 6.67 -28.57 12.33
N GLU A 423 5.58 -29.13 11.78
CA GLU A 423 4.22 -28.79 12.16
C GLU A 423 3.65 -29.72 13.26
N ILE A 424 3.23 -29.14 14.39
CA ILE A 424 2.42 -29.85 15.40
C ILE A 424 1.02 -29.24 15.43
N ASN A 425 0.02 -30.01 14.99
CA ASN A 425 -1.38 -29.59 14.81
C ASN A 425 -1.57 -28.46 13.78
N GLY A 426 -0.81 -28.50 12.67
CA GLY A 426 -0.94 -27.54 11.55
C GLY A 426 -0.44 -26.14 11.89
N ARG A 427 0.61 -26.07 12.72
CA ARG A 427 1.30 -24.84 13.08
C ARG A 427 2.79 -25.15 13.11
N SER A 428 3.55 -24.46 12.27
CA SER A 428 5.02 -24.48 12.26
C SER A 428 5.55 -23.83 13.54
N LEU A 429 6.48 -24.51 14.22
CA LEU A 429 7.12 -24.03 15.46
C LEU A 429 8.49 -23.47 15.11
N SER A 430 8.83 -22.27 15.60
CA SER A 430 10.18 -21.72 15.47
C SER A 430 11.15 -22.36 16.47
N GLY A 431 12.44 -22.45 16.15
CA GLY A 431 13.48 -23.04 17.01
C GLY A 431 13.53 -22.50 18.45
N GLU A 432 13.09 -21.26 18.71
CA GLU A 432 12.99 -20.70 20.07
C GLU A 432 11.85 -21.29 20.94
N GLU A 433 10.76 -21.78 20.34
CA GLU A 433 9.64 -22.42 21.08
C GLU A 433 10.04 -23.81 21.61
N LEU A 434 10.99 -24.47 20.93
CA LEU A 434 11.63 -25.72 21.37
C LEU A 434 12.64 -25.49 22.52
N LEU A 435 13.27 -24.31 22.58
CA LEU A 435 14.33 -23.99 23.55
C LEU A 435 13.84 -23.25 24.82
N SER A 436 12.64 -22.65 24.82
CA SER A 436 12.18 -21.73 25.90
C SER A 436 11.21 -22.30 26.94
N GLY A 437 10.70 -23.53 26.78
CA GLY A 437 9.98 -24.25 27.84
C GLY A 437 8.75 -23.54 28.44
N SER A 438 7.87 -22.95 27.62
CA SER A 438 6.62 -22.33 28.10
C SER A 438 5.35 -23.08 27.66
N ASP A 439 4.40 -23.22 28.60
CA ASP A 439 3.24 -24.12 28.58
C ASP A 439 2.33 -24.00 27.32
N LEU A 440 2.30 -25.06 26.51
CA LEU A 440 1.32 -25.26 25.44
C LEU A 440 0.03 -25.88 25.99
N THR A 441 -0.96 -25.06 26.36
CA THR A 441 -2.32 -25.52 26.68
C THR A 441 -3.37 -24.86 25.78
N GLY A 442 -4.19 -25.65 25.10
CA GLY A 442 -5.32 -25.18 24.29
C GLY A 442 -6.24 -26.31 23.80
N GLU A 443 -7.52 -26.25 24.17
CA GLU A 443 -8.56 -27.26 23.94
C GLU A 443 -9.11 -27.30 22.49
N LEU A 444 -9.51 -28.50 22.04
CA LEU A 444 -10.22 -28.76 20.77
C LEU A 444 -11.74 -28.49 20.88
N PRO A 445 -12.39 -27.87 19.87
CA PRO A 445 -13.79 -28.11 19.56
C PRO A 445 -13.90 -29.05 18.35
N GLY A 446 -14.50 -30.22 18.58
CA GLY A 446 -14.71 -31.24 17.56
C GLY A 446 -15.84 -30.94 16.56
N ASP A 447 -15.80 -31.77 15.51
CA ASP A 447 -16.91 -32.23 14.65
C ASP A 447 -17.25 -31.38 13.41
N THR A 448 -16.80 -31.81 12.22
CA THR A 448 -17.67 -32.03 11.04
C THR A 448 -16.99 -32.93 10.00
N GLY A 449 -17.75 -33.93 9.50
CA GLY A 449 -17.35 -34.95 8.54
C GLY A 449 -17.25 -34.51 7.06
N PRO A 450 -17.23 -35.48 6.12
CA PRO A 450 -16.58 -35.33 4.83
C PRO A 450 -17.52 -34.75 3.77
N SER A 451 -17.14 -33.61 3.18
CA SER A 451 -17.51 -33.24 1.80
C SER A 451 -16.88 -31.91 1.41
N ALA A 452 -15.97 -31.95 0.43
CA ALA A 452 -15.75 -30.96 -0.63
C ALA A 452 -14.25 -30.77 -0.90
N LEU A 453 -13.71 -31.55 -1.83
CA LEU A 453 -12.65 -31.15 -2.75
C LEU A 453 -12.84 -32.02 -4.00
N ASP A 454 -13.65 -31.49 -4.91
CA ASP A 454 -13.81 -31.97 -6.28
C ASP A 454 -13.74 -30.70 -7.15
N GLY A 455 -12.78 -30.67 -8.07
CA GLY A 455 -12.68 -29.65 -9.11
C GLY A 455 -11.44 -28.77 -9.08
N LEU A 456 -10.28 -29.32 -9.44
CA LEU A 456 -9.23 -28.60 -10.17
C LEU A 456 -8.16 -29.55 -10.73
N LEU A 457 -8.52 -30.41 -11.68
CA LEU A 457 -7.58 -30.97 -12.66
C LEU A 457 -8.33 -31.18 -13.99
N GLY A 458 -8.00 -30.34 -14.97
CA GLY A 458 -8.32 -30.57 -16.38
C GLY A 458 -7.23 -31.46 -16.97
N ALA A 459 -7.66 -32.47 -17.71
CA ALA A 459 -6.83 -33.51 -18.29
C ALA A 459 -6.03 -33.05 -19.50
N ASP A 460 -4.81 -33.55 -19.67
CA ASP A 460 -4.41 -34.38 -20.82
C ASP A 460 -3.08 -35.11 -20.54
N ALA A 461 -2.88 -36.27 -21.22
CA ALA A 461 -1.70 -37.16 -21.24
C ALA A 461 -1.43 -37.97 -19.94
N VAL A 462 -1.12 -39.28 -19.89
CA VAL A 462 -0.78 -40.37 -20.82
C VAL A 462 -1.16 -41.71 -20.14
N ALA A 463 -1.28 -42.77 -20.94
CA ALA A 463 -1.84 -44.07 -20.57
C ALA A 463 -0.83 -45.10 -20.01
N GLY A 464 -1.31 -45.96 -19.10
CA GLY A 464 -0.78 -47.31 -18.80
C GLY A 464 0.08 -47.38 -17.52
N ALA A 465 -0.03 -48.36 -16.61
CA ALA A 465 -0.77 -49.61 -16.57
C ALA A 465 -0.81 -50.19 -15.12
N GLY A 466 -1.88 -50.91 -14.76
CA GLY A 466 -1.83 -52.15 -13.95
C GLY A 466 -2.11 -52.11 -12.42
N GLU A 467 -3.32 -52.55 -12.04
CA GLU A 467 -3.71 -53.52 -10.98
C GLU A 467 -2.65 -53.98 -9.93
N SER A 468 -2.87 -54.22 -8.62
CA SER A 468 -4.05 -54.50 -7.78
C SER A 468 -3.64 -54.82 -6.31
N HIS A 469 -4.62 -54.79 -5.37
CA HIS A 469 -4.80 -55.59 -4.13
C HIS A 469 -4.64 -55.00 -2.69
N SER A 470 -5.80 -54.66 -2.07
CA SER A 470 -6.41 -55.10 -0.76
C SER A 470 -5.54 -55.76 0.34
N GLY A 471 -5.69 -55.60 1.67
CA GLY A 471 -6.65 -54.94 2.57
C GLY A 471 -6.57 -55.49 4.04
N GLU A 472 -7.12 -54.73 5.02
CA GLU A 472 -7.71 -55.08 6.36
C GLU A 472 -6.92 -55.56 7.63
N SER A 473 -6.92 -54.66 8.65
CA SER A 473 -7.45 -54.76 10.05
C SER A 473 -6.81 -55.54 11.23
N ALA A 474 -6.75 -54.88 12.40
CA ALA A 474 -7.38 -55.21 13.71
C ALA A 474 -6.46 -55.04 14.96
N GLY A 475 -6.96 -54.34 16.00
CA GLY A 475 -6.22 -53.97 17.23
C GLY A 475 -6.48 -54.81 18.49
N GLN A 476 -5.84 -54.41 19.61
CA GLN A 476 -6.17 -54.76 21.01
C GLN A 476 -5.37 -53.88 22.00
N GLY A 477 -5.99 -53.48 23.12
CA GLY A 477 -5.43 -52.58 24.14
C GLY A 477 -4.98 -53.24 25.46
N ALA A 478 -4.26 -52.48 26.30
CA ALA A 478 -3.98 -52.80 27.71
C ALA A 478 -3.63 -51.54 28.54
N SER A 479 -3.92 -51.60 29.85
CA SER A 479 -3.84 -50.54 30.88
C SER A 479 -2.62 -50.67 31.82
N PHE A 480 -2.12 -49.55 32.38
CA PHE A 480 -0.93 -49.46 33.26
C PHE A 480 -1.21 -49.06 34.74
N GLU A 481 -0.27 -49.39 35.64
CA GLU A 481 -0.20 -49.11 37.09
C GLU A 481 1.07 -48.26 37.40
N VAL A 482 1.00 -47.26 38.29
CA VAL A 482 2.08 -46.27 38.55
C VAL A 482 2.78 -46.50 39.88
N ALA A 483 4.12 -46.54 39.88
CA ALA A 483 4.98 -46.44 41.06
C ALA A 483 5.84 -45.16 40.98
N GLY A 484 5.87 -44.38 42.06
CA GLY A 484 6.54 -43.06 42.09
C GLY A 484 7.92 -43.06 42.76
N SER A 485 8.78 -42.16 42.29
CA SER A 485 9.87 -41.55 43.07
C SER A 485 10.22 -40.19 42.47
N GLY A 486 10.27 -39.17 43.33
CA GLY A 486 10.38 -37.77 42.95
C GLY A 486 11.77 -37.32 42.49
N GLY A 487 11.73 -36.24 41.72
CA GLY A 487 12.84 -35.46 41.21
C GLY A 487 12.27 -34.57 40.11
N GLU A 488 12.38 -33.25 40.25
CA GLU A 488 11.92 -32.28 39.26
C GLU A 488 12.78 -32.41 37.99
N ASN A 489 12.31 -33.19 37.02
CA ASN A 489 12.75 -33.21 35.62
C ASN A 489 11.49 -33.38 34.78
N GLN A 490 11.30 -32.53 33.76
CA GLN A 490 10.27 -32.77 32.75
C GLN A 490 10.73 -33.95 31.87
N VAL A 491 9.90 -34.98 31.77
CA VAL A 491 10.14 -36.20 30.98
C VAL A 491 9.12 -36.20 29.86
N PHE A 492 9.56 -36.22 28.61
CA PHE A 492 8.70 -36.46 27.46
C PHE A 492 8.77 -37.95 27.10
N VAL A 493 7.63 -38.63 27.02
CA VAL A 493 7.53 -40.04 26.59
C VAL A 493 6.65 -40.07 25.35
N VAL A 494 7.20 -40.51 24.22
CA VAL A 494 6.44 -40.76 22.99
C VAL A 494 6.06 -42.25 22.97
N GLN A 495 4.77 -42.56 22.78
CA GLN A 495 4.28 -43.94 22.68
C GLN A 495 3.83 -44.20 21.24
N THR A 496 4.44 -45.18 20.58
CA THR A 496 4.11 -45.56 19.19
C THR A 496 2.94 -46.53 19.15
N GLY A 497 1.85 -46.17 18.47
CA GLY A 497 0.73 -47.05 18.17
C GLY A 497 0.72 -47.42 16.68
N GLY A 498 0.77 -48.71 16.38
CA GLY A 498 0.80 -49.23 15.01
C GLY A 498 -0.40 -48.82 14.16
N ALA A 499 -0.10 -48.56 12.89
CA ALA A 499 -0.92 -47.93 11.85
C ALA A 499 -0.92 -46.39 11.86
N GLY A 500 0.25 -45.80 11.58
CA GLY A 500 0.40 -44.49 10.92
C GLY A 500 -0.29 -43.28 11.57
N ARG A 501 -0.49 -43.29 12.89
CA ARG A 501 -0.96 -42.11 13.64
C ARG A 501 -0.27 -42.04 15.01
N SER A 502 0.66 -41.11 15.14
CA SER A 502 1.22 -40.71 16.44
C SER A 502 0.34 -39.62 17.04
N SER A 503 -0.17 -39.84 18.26
CA SER A 503 -0.85 -38.79 19.04
C SER A 503 -0.08 -38.56 20.33
N VAL A 504 0.38 -37.34 20.55
CA VAL A 504 0.96 -36.91 21.84
C VAL A 504 -0.19 -36.60 22.80
N GLN A 505 -0.24 -37.29 23.95
CA GLN A 505 -1.12 -36.94 25.06
C GLN A 505 -0.28 -36.40 26.22
N VAL A 506 -0.49 -35.15 26.59
CA VAL A 506 0.07 -34.54 27.80
C VAL A 506 -0.89 -34.79 28.96
N PHE A 507 -0.41 -35.39 30.05
CA PHE A 507 -1.17 -35.52 31.30
C PHE A 507 -0.74 -34.41 32.27
N GLU A 508 -1.66 -33.56 32.72
CA GLU A 508 -1.44 -32.68 33.87
C GLU A 508 -1.80 -33.39 35.18
N GLY A 509 -0.79 -33.62 36.02
CA GLY A 509 -0.97 -33.88 37.45
C GLY A 509 -1.13 -32.56 38.21
N GLY A 510 -2.35 -32.04 38.28
CA GLY A 510 -2.69 -30.94 39.19
C GLY A 510 -2.92 -31.44 40.62
N GLY A 511 -2.06 -31.04 41.55
CA GLY A 511 -2.21 -31.30 42.98
C GLY A 511 -1.82 -30.09 43.82
N ASP A 512 -2.79 -29.23 44.13
CA ASP A 512 -2.76 -28.37 45.32
C ASP A 512 -3.77 -28.91 46.33
N GLU A 513 -3.28 -29.37 47.49
CA GLU A 513 -4.09 -29.82 48.61
C GLU A 513 -4.75 -28.62 49.31
N VAL A 514 -6.08 -28.54 49.33
CA VAL A 514 -6.83 -28.04 50.51
C VAL A 514 -8.21 -28.72 50.62
N GLY A 515 -8.38 -29.53 51.67
CA GLY A 515 -9.53 -29.45 52.59
C GLY A 515 -10.89 -30.02 52.19
N ALA A 516 -11.13 -31.26 52.64
CA ALA A 516 -12.30 -31.75 53.39
C ALA A 516 -13.76 -31.42 52.96
N ASP A 517 -14.53 -32.52 52.98
CA ASP A 517 -15.96 -32.67 53.29
C ASP A 517 -17.02 -32.58 52.17
N SER A 518 -17.56 -33.78 51.89
CA SER A 518 -18.97 -34.15 51.98
C SER A 518 -19.82 -34.29 50.69
N LEU A 519 -20.11 -35.57 50.42
CA LEU A 519 -21.45 -36.17 50.22
C LEU A 519 -22.25 -35.89 48.93
N ALA A 520 -22.33 -36.98 48.14
CA ALA A 520 -23.54 -37.71 47.75
C ALA A 520 -24.41 -37.21 46.58
N GLU A 521 -24.56 -38.15 45.62
CA GLU A 521 -25.81 -38.61 44.96
C GLU A 521 -26.71 -37.56 44.27
N ASP A 522 -26.87 -37.65 42.94
CA ASP A 522 -28.03 -38.32 42.34
C ASP A 522 -28.03 -38.29 40.80
N GLU A 523 -28.60 -39.34 40.24
CA GLU A 523 -28.82 -39.61 38.82
C GLU A 523 -29.90 -38.71 38.16
N MET A 524 -29.89 -38.77 36.81
CA MET A 524 -31.05 -38.84 35.91
C MET A 524 -31.56 -37.60 35.13
N GLU A 525 -31.72 -37.87 33.83
CA GLU A 525 -32.65 -37.36 32.80
C GLU A 525 -32.15 -36.45 31.68
N ALA A 526 -32.48 -36.91 30.47
CA ALA A 526 -32.08 -36.48 29.15
C ALA A 526 -32.83 -35.24 28.64
N GLY A 527 -32.26 -34.55 27.64
CA GLY A 527 -33.00 -33.62 26.79
C GLY A 527 -32.17 -32.58 26.02
N ASP A 528 -31.71 -32.98 24.83
CA ASP A 528 -31.72 -32.20 23.58
C ASP A 528 -31.45 -30.67 23.66
N ARG A 529 -30.20 -30.23 23.48
CA ARG A 529 -29.83 -28.86 23.08
C ARG A 529 -28.59 -28.88 22.17
N ALA A 530 -28.72 -28.23 21.01
CA ALA A 530 -27.67 -27.99 20.03
C ALA A 530 -26.40 -27.36 20.64
N PRO A 531 -25.17 -27.71 20.18
CA PRO A 531 -23.95 -27.19 20.75
C PRO A 531 -23.78 -25.70 20.42
N GLY A 532 -23.45 -24.93 21.46
CA GLY A 532 -23.21 -23.50 21.40
C GLY A 532 -21.91 -23.17 20.68
N ARG A 533 -21.92 -22.03 19.99
CA ARG A 533 -20.74 -21.37 19.45
C ARG A 533 -19.85 -20.90 20.61
N GLU A 534 -18.67 -21.49 20.75
CA GLU A 534 -17.57 -20.84 21.45
C GLU A 534 -16.75 -20.07 20.42
N SER A 535 -16.58 -18.77 20.68
CA SER A 535 -15.70 -17.90 19.91
C SER A 535 -14.30 -18.03 20.51
N PRO A 536 -13.23 -18.05 19.69
CA PRO A 536 -11.87 -18.12 20.21
C PRO A 536 -11.58 -16.93 21.15
N PRO A 537 -10.74 -17.10 22.18
CA PRO A 537 -10.44 -16.03 23.12
C PRO A 537 -9.69 -14.91 22.39
N PRO A 538 -10.04 -13.63 22.57
CA PRO A 538 -9.28 -12.55 21.97
C PRO A 538 -7.93 -12.37 22.69
N LEU A 539 -6.85 -12.22 21.91
CA LEU A 539 -5.55 -11.67 22.36
C LEU A 539 -5.74 -10.32 23.10
N PRO A 540 -4.79 -9.91 23.97
CA PRO A 540 -4.99 -8.82 24.93
C PRO A 540 -5.19 -7.48 24.23
N ARG A 541 -6.46 -7.17 23.94
CA ARG A 541 -6.88 -5.86 23.46
C ARG A 541 -6.50 -4.83 24.50
N ASP A 542 -6.23 -3.61 24.07
CA ASP A 542 -6.28 -2.48 25.00
C ASP A 542 -7.74 -2.34 25.46
N VAL A 543 -8.08 -3.06 26.53
CA VAL A 543 -9.46 -3.24 27.04
C VAL A 543 -10.09 -1.88 27.34
N GLU A 544 -9.25 -0.91 27.72
CA GLU A 544 -9.64 0.48 27.97
C GLU A 544 -10.01 1.21 26.67
N ALA A 545 -9.18 1.08 25.62
CA ALA A 545 -9.48 1.65 24.31
C ALA A 545 -10.74 1.02 23.69
N GLY A 546 -10.89 -0.31 23.80
CA GLY A 546 -12.10 -1.04 23.41
C GLY A 546 -13.35 -0.58 24.17
N ALA A 547 -13.21 -0.24 25.46
CA ALA A 547 -14.30 0.25 26.30
C ALA A 547 -14.81 1.60 25.79
N LEU A 548 -13.87 2.52 25.50
CA LEU A 548 -14.21 3.80 24.93
C LEU A 548 -14.81 3.65 23.52
N ALA A 549 -14.24 2.80 22.65
CA ALA A 549 -14.79 2.54 21.32
C ALA A 549 -16.27 2.13 21.38
N ARG A 550 -16.63 1.23 22.31
CA ARG A 550 -18.01 0.78 22.50
C ARG A 550 -18.91 1.88 23.05
N LEU A 551 -18.44 2.70 24.00
CA LEU A 551 -19.20 3.85 24.50
C LEU A 551 -19.45 4.87 23.40
N LEU A 552 -18.44 5.20 22.61
CA LEU A 552 -18.56 6.13 21.48
C LEU A 552 -19.53 5.60 20.42
N ARG A 553 -19.47 4.29 20.12
CA ARG A 553 -20.42 3.60 19.24
C ARG A 553 -21.86 3.72 19.76
N ALA A 554 -22.06 3.51 21.07
CA ALA A 554 -23.37 3.68 21.71
C ALA A 554 -23.87 5.14 21.65
N LEU A 555 -22.94 6.11 21.63
CA LEU A 555 -23.22 7.55 21.42
C LEU A 555 -23.32 7.94 19.93
N GLY A 556 -23.23 6.96 19.01
CA GLY A 556 -23.43 7.14 17.57
C GLY A 556 -22.17 7.49 16.77
N ARG A 557 -20.97 7.24 17.32
CA ARG A 557 -19.69 7.47 16.63
C ARG A 557 -18.80 6.22 16.63
N ASN A 558 -18.47 5.73 15.44
CA ASN A 558 -17.56 4.61 15.28
C ASN A 558 -16.13 5.12 15.17
N VAL A 559 -15.27 4.66 16.08
CA VAL A 559 -13.85 4.97 16.17
C VAL A 559 -13.13 3.65 16.42
N GLY A 560 -11.99 3.42 15.76
CA GLY A 560 -11.22 2.19 15.92
C GLY A 560 -10.52 2.12 17.28
N GLU A 561 -10.21 0.91 17.76
CA GLU A 561 -9.48 0.73 19.03
C GLU A 561 -8.04 1.25 18.92
N GLY A 562 -7.36 1.01 17.79
CA GLY A 562 -6.02 1.57 17.49
C GLY A 562 -6.02 3.09 17.43
N GLU A 563 -7.03 3.69 16.80
CA GLU A 563 -7.19 5.16 16.75
C GLU A 563 -7.37 5.76 18.15
N ILE A 564 -8.08 5.07 19.04
CA ILE A 564 -8.21 5.50 20.44
C ILE A 564 -6.89 5.33 21.19
N ALA A 565 -6.13 4.27 20.91
CA ALA A 565 -4.82 4.03 21.51
C ALA A 565 -3.81 5.13 21.10
N ASP A 566 -3.80 5.54 19.83
CA ASP A 566 -2.98 6.65 19.32
C ASP A 566 -3.34 7.98 19.98
N LEU A 567 -4.65 8.19 20.20
CA LEU A 567 -5.17 9.38 20.85
C LEU A 567 -4.97 9.37 22.37
N ALA A 568 -4.64 8.21 22.96
CA ALA A 568 -4.34 8.00 24.37
C ALA A 568 -2.98 7.31 24.57
N PRO A 569 -1.85 7.91 24.17
CA PRO A 569 -0.56 7.21 24.18
C PRO A 569 -0.17 6.71 25.58
N LYS A 570 0.30 5.46 25.66
CA LYS A 570 0.83 4.83 26.88
C LYS A 570 2.26 5.33 27.18
N GLN A 571 2.43 6.59 27.57
CA GLN A 571 3.73 7.08 28.06
C GLN A 571 3.89 6.88 29.57
N SER A 572 5.07 6.45 30.00
CA SER A 572 5.44 6.31 31.41
C SER A 572 5.36 7.67 32.12
N GLY A 573 4.53 7.78 33.16
CA GLY A 573 4.44 8.97 34.03
C GLY A 573 3.18 9.84 33.88
N LEU A 574 2.23 9.48 33.04
CA LEU A 574 0.91 10.14 32.89
C LEU A 574 -0.22 9.33 33.59
N PRO A 575 -1.45 9.89 33.74
CA PRO A 575 -2.50 9.43 34.66
C PRO A 575 -2.95 7.96 34.60
N LYS A 576 -3.72 7.54 35.62
CA LYS A 576 -4.61 6.36 35.58
C LYS A 576 -5.40 6.30 34.25
N ALA A 577 -5.55 5.09 33.71
CA ALA A 577 -6.46 4.67 32.64
C ALA A 577 -7.62 5.61 32.31
N SER A 578 -8.45 5.92 33.32
CA SER A 578 -9.63 6.76 33.19
C SER A 578 -9.39 8.17 32.63
N ASP A 579 -8.31 8.82 33.06
CA ASP A 579 -7.96 10.17 32.59
C ASP A 579 -7.42 10.12 31.14
N ARG A 580 -6.76 9.03 30.72
CA ARG A 580 -6.33 8.79 29.33
C ARG A 580 -7.52 8.60 28.38
N LEU A 581 -8.51 7.81 28.79
CA LEU A 581 -9.75 7.63 28.00
C LEU A 581 -10.56 8.92 27.91
N LEU A 582 -10.62 9.71 28.99
CA LEU A 582 -11.24 11.03 28.95
C LEU A 582 -10.53 11.94 27.92
N LEU A 583 -9.20 11.91 27.89
CA LEU A 583 -8.40 12.67 26.93
C LEU A 583 -8.68 12.23 25.48
N ALA A 584 -8.67 10.93 25.19
CA ALA A 584 -9.01 10.42 23.86
C ALA A 584 -10.44 10.83 23.44
N ALA A 585 -11.42 10.71 24.34
CA ALA A 585 -12.78 11.15 24.08
C ALA A 585 -12.87 12.65 23.78
N GLN A 586 -12.13 13.48 24.52
CA GLN A 586 -12.05 14.93 24.30
C GLN A 586 -11.36 15.27 22.98
N ARG A 587 -10.29 14.56 22.62
CA ARG A 587 -9.60 14.72 21.33
C ARG A 587 -10.50 14.36 20.16
N LEU A 588 -11.36 13.37 20.34
CA LEU A 588 -12.38 13.02 19.36
C LEU A 588 -13.46 14.11 19.26
N GLY A 589 -13.71 14.92 20.30
CA GLY A 589 -14.71 16.00 20.29
C GLY A 589 -15.94 15.71 21.16
N PHE A 590 -15.77 14.89 22.20
CA PHE A 590 -16.75 14.71 23.25
C PHE A 590 -16.39 15.53 24.47
N THR A 591 -17.38 16.23 25.05
CA THR A 591 -17.22 16.76 26.40
C THR A 591 -17.42 15.62 27.39
N GLY A 592 -16.40 15.36 28.22
CA GLY A 592 -16.44 14.29 29.20
C GLY A 592 -16.13 14.78 30.60
N ARG A 593 -16.67 14.10 31.62
CA ARG A 593 -16.26 14.27 33.02
C ARG A 593 -16.05 12.91 33.68
N LEU A 594 -15.03 12.84 34.52
CA LEU A 594 -14.82 11.73 35.45
C LEU A 594 -15.45 12.07 36.79
N ALA A 595 -16.20 11.15 37.36
CA ALA A 595 -16.84 11.28 38.67
C ALA A 595 -16.66 9.99 39.49
N PRO A 596 -16.73 10.04 40.83
CA PRO A 596 -16.78 8.84 41.65
C PRO A 596 -18.07 8.06 41.38
N ALA A 597 -17.98 6.73 41.35
CA ALA A 597 -19.11 5.84 41.08
C ALA A 597 -19.93 5.54 42.34
N GLU A 598 -20.41 6.58 43.03
CA GLU A 598 -21.23 6.40 44.24
C GLU A 598 -22.65 5.92 43.87
N PRO A 599 -23.29 5.05 44.69
CA PRO A 599 -24.62 4.50 44.39
C PRO A 599 -25.69 5.57 44.14
N GLU A 600 -25.62 6.71 44.85
CA GLU A 600 -26.52 7.85 44.68
C GLU A 600 -26.30 8.55 43.33
N ALA A 601 -25.04 8.71 42.90
CA ALA A 601 -24.71 9.29 41.60
C ALA A 601 -25.14 8.37 40.45
N LEU A 602 -24.93 7.06 40.58
CA LEU A 602 -25.38 6.06 39.61
C LEU A 602 -26.90 6.01 39.48
N ALA A 603 -27.62 6.30 40.58
CA ALA A 603 -29.08 6.38 40.62
C ALA A 603 -29.67 7.61 39.90
N GLU A 604 -28.86 8.54 39.41
CA GLU A 604 -29.35 9.74 38.71
C GLU A 604 -28.92 9.81 37.24
N LEU A 605 -28.04 8.90 36.79
CA LEU A 605 -27.44 8.98 35.46
C LEU A 605 -28.20 8.16 34.41
N PRO A 606 -28.47 8.74 33.22
CA PRO A 606 -28.97 7.98 32.07
C PRO A 606 -27.81 7.24 31.38
N ALA A 607 -28.03 5.97 31.03
CA ALA A 607 -27.11 5.20 30.17
C ALA A 607 -27.08 5.80 28.73
N PRO A 608 -25.97 5.66 27.98
CA PRO A 608 -24.76 4.88 28.29
C PRO A 608 -23.61 5.70 28.92
N TYR A 609 -22.84 5.05 29.81
CA TYR A 609 -21.60 5.60 30.40
C TYR A 609 -20.66 4.46 30.82
N LEU A 610 -19.38 4.75 31.04
CA LEU A 610 -18.38 3.76 31.43
C LEU A 610 -18.12 3.78 32.94
N LEU A 611 -17.87 2.61 33.52
CA LEU A 611 -17.27 2.43 34.84
C LEU A 611 -15.82 1.97 34.66
N LEU A 612 -14.89 2.66 35.31
CA LEU A 612 -13.43 2.58 35.09
C LEU A 612 -12.67 2.47 36.42
N ASP A 613 -11.37 2.22 36.34
CA ASP A 613 -10.42 2.05 37.46
C ASP A 613 -10.73 0.84 38.38
N GLY A 614 -11.55 -0.10 37.92
CA GLY A 614 -11.71 -1.44 38.50
C GLY A 614 -10.82 -2.47 37.78
N PRO A 615 -10.86 -3.76 38.18
CA PRO A 615 -10.07 -4.80 37.51
C PRO A 615 -10.39 -4.97 36.01
N ARG A 616 -11.61 -4.57 35.58
CA ARG A 616 -12.03 -4.50 34.17
C ARG A 616 -12.97 -3.29 33.96
N PRO A 617 -12.97 -2.66 32.77
CA PRO A 617 -13.91 -1.59 32.45
C PRO A 617 -15.30 -2.16 32.09
N TRP A 618 -16.37 -1.48 32.54
CA TRP A 618 -17.76 -1.91 32.29
C TRP A 618 -18.54 -0.81 31.58
N LEU A 619 -19.26 -1.18 30.51
CA LEU A 619 -20.18 -0.26 29.83
C LEU A 619 -21.59 -0.41 30.43
N VAL A 620 -22.13 0.66 30.98
CA VAL A 620 -23.54 0.68 31.39
C VAL A 620 -24.39 0.93 30.15
N VAL A 621 -25.18 -0.07 29.75
CA VAL A 621 -25.99 -0.02 28.51
C VAL A 621 -27.44 0.35 28.77
N ALA A 622 -27.96 0.00 29.94
CA ALA A 622 -29.33 0.28 30.34
C ALA A 622 -29.44 0.39 31.86
N ARG A 623 -30.51 1.05 32.31
CA ARG A 623 -30.89 1.13 33.72
C ARG A 623 -32.36 0.76 33.86
N ASP A 624 -32.64 -0.06 34.87
CA ASP A 624 -34.01 -0.43 35.26
C ASP A 624 -34.15 -0.28 36.78
N GLY A 625 -34.75 0.82 37.22
CA GLY A 625 -34.90 1.16 38.65
C GLY A 625 -33.57 1.29 39.39
N ASP A 626 -33.36 0.39 40.37
CA ASP A 626 -32.16 0.29 41.23
C ASP A 626 -31.12 -0.71 40.69
N SER A 627 -31.29 -1.15 39.45
CA SER A 627 -30.41 -2.09 38.76
C SER A 627 -29.81 -1.48 37.49
N LEU A 628 -28.56 -1.82 37.20
CA LEU A 628 -27.81 -1.42 36.01
C LEU A 628 -27.49 -2.65 35.17
N THR A 629 -27.72 -2.56 33.86
CA THR A 629 -27.23 -3.56 32.90
C THR A 629 -25.82 -3.17 32.48
N LEU A 630 -24.84 -3.92 32.94
CA LEU A 630 -23.43 -3.78 32.60
C LEU A 630 -23.09 -4.73 31.45
N CYS A 631 -22.49 -4.21 30.39
CA CYS A 631 -21.86 -4.97 29.33
C CYS A 631 -20.36 -5.06 29.63
N ASP A 632 -19.86 -6.28 29.70
CA ASP A 632 -18.44 -6.55 29.68
C ASP A 632 -17.88 -6.18 28.30
N VAL A 633 -16.86 -5.32 28.30
CA VAL A 633 -16.21 -4.82 27.10
C VAL A 633 -15.41 -5.90 26.39
N GLU A 634 -14.93 -6.90 27.11
CA GLU A 634 -14.10 -7.97 26.57
C GLU A 634 -15.00 -9.10 26.04
N SER A 635 -15.84 -9.66 26.91
CA SER A 635 -16.69 -10.80 26.56
C SER A 635 -17.98 -10.43 25.81
N GLY A 636 -18.38 -9.15 25.80
CA GLY A 636 -19.65 -8.70 25.23
C GLY A 636 -20.89 -9.16 26.00
N LYS A 637 -20.72 -9.96 27.05
CA LYS A 637 -21.82 -10.47 27.88
C LYS A 637 -22.40 -9.35 28.72
N THR A 638 -23.72 -9.32 28.82
CA THR A 638 -24.45 -8.36 29.66
C THR A 638 -24.89 -9.02 30.96
N ARG A 639 -24.68 -8.36 32.09
CA ARG A 639 -25.21 -8.75 33.40
C ARG A 639 -25.93 -7.59 34.05
N THR A 640 -26.97 -7.89 34.81
CA THR A 640 -27.71 -6.88 35.58
C THR A 640 -27.27 -6.95 37.03
N VAL A 641 -26.84 -5.82 37.60
CA VAL A 641 -26.35 -5.73 38.99
C VAL A 641 -27.00 -4.55 39.71
N GLY A 642 -27.05 -4.59 41.04
CA GLY A 642 -27.54 -3.47 41.85
C GLY A 642 -26.56 -2.29 41.90
N LEU A 643 -27.04 -1.08 42.21
CA LEU A 643 -26.22 0.14 42.26
C LEU A 643 -25.02 0.05 43.21
N ALA A 644 -25.18 -0.57 44.38
CA ALA A 644 -24.11 -0.74 45.37
C ALA A 644 -23.04 -1.75 44.91
N GLU A 645 -23.44 -2.73 44.10
CA GLU A 645 -22.53 -3.71 43.51
C GLU A 645 -21.75 -3.10 42.36
N ALA A 646 -22.42 -2.32 41.48
CA ALA A 646 -21.76 -1.56 40.41
C ALA A 646 -20.70 -0.58 40.94
N ALA A 647 -21.00 0.12 42.05
CA ALA A 647 -20.07 1.04 42.72
C ALA A 647 -18.82 0.35 43.29
N ARG A 648 -18.94 -0.93 43.70
CA ARG A 648 -17.81 -1.74 44.21
C ARG A 648 -16.93 -2.29 43.10
N LEU A 649 -17.52 -2.58 41.94
CA LEU A 649 -16.82 -3.15 40.80
C LEU A 649 -15.83 -2.18 40.15
N ALA A 650 -16.16 -0.88 40.12
CA ALA A 650 -15.31 0.15 39.53
C ALA A 650 -15.55 1.49 40.23
N PRO A 651 -14.50 2.12 40.80
CA PRO A 651 -14.63 3.29 41.67
C PRO A 651 -14.88 4.61 40.94
N ARG A 652 -14.68 4.67 39.61
CA ARG A 652 -14.91 5.89 38.81
C ARG A 652 -15.86 5.62 37.66
N LEU A 653 -16.59 6.65 37.25
CA LEU A 653 -17.40 6.63 36.04
C LEU A 653 -16.97 7.73 35.08
N LEU A 654 -17.03 7.44 33.79
CA LEU A 654 -16.78 8.36 32.69
C LEU A 654 -18.10 8.65 31.97
N LEU A 655 -18.54 9.89 32.08
CA LEU A 655 -19.70 10.41 31.36
C LEU A 655 -19.22 11.20 30.15
N LEU A 656 -19.71 10.82 28.98
CA LEU A 656 -19.45 11.54 27.74
C LEU A 656 -20.74 12.14 27.21
N ARG A 657 -20.63 13.36 26.68
CA ARG A 657 -21.67 14.03 25.93
C ARG A 657 -21.06 14.51 24.63
N ALA A 658 -21.67 14.14 23.51
CA ALA A 658 -21.30 14.69 22.22
C ALA A 658 -21.46 16.22 22.29
N GLU A 659 -20.43 16.96 21.91
CA GLU A 659 -20.62 18.38 21.63
C GLU A 659 -21.64 18.48 20.51
N ALA A 660 -22.74 19.20 20.74
CA ALA A 660 -23.71 19.43 19.69
C ALA A 660 -22.96 20.10 18.53
N PRO A 661 -22.95 19.51 17.31
CA PRO A 661 -22.28 20.14 16.19
C PRO A 661 -22.85 21.54 16.04
N ALA A 662 -21.97 22.55 16.00
CA ALA A 662 -22.37 23.93 15.81
C ALA A 662 -23.36 24.00 14.64
N ALA A 663 -24.55 24.51 14.93
CA ALA A 663 -25.75 24.32 14.14
C ALA A 663 -25.55 24.57 12.62
N GLY A 664 -25.69 23.51 11.82
CA GLY A 664 -26.54 23.44 10.62
C GLY A 664 -26.30 24.37 9.41
N GLY A 665 -25.34 25.28 9.43
CA GLY A 665 -25.14 26.28 8.35
C GLY A 665 -24.46 25.72 7.09
N ALA A 666 -23.31 25.06 7.27
CA ALA A 666 -22.49 24.53 6.16
C ALA A 666 -23.20 23.40 5.40
N ASN A 667 -23.84 22.50 6.14
CA ASN A 667 -24.56 21.35 5.61
C ASN A 667 -25.78 21.79 4.75
N GLN A 668 -26.39 22.93 5.06
CA GLN A 668 -27.44 23.51 4.21
C GLN A 668 -26.91 24.11 2.91
N ALA A 669 -25.69 24.66 2.88
CA ALA A 669 -25.11 25.25 1.68
C ALA A 669 -24.78 24.18 0.63
N LEU A 670 -24.08 23.11 1.03
CA LEU A 670 -23.79 21.97 0.16
C LEU A 670 -25.08 21.28 -0.31
N ARG A 671 -26.04 21.03 0.59
CA ARG A 671 -27.36 20.47 0.22
C ARG A 671 -28.13 21.38 -0.75
N ARG A 672 -28.03 22.71 -0.63
CA ARG A 672 -28.64 23.66 -1.58
C ARG A 672 -27.92 23.66 -2.94
N LEU A 673 -26.59 23.56 -2.95
CA LEU A 673 -25.77 23.47 -4.16
C LEU A 673 -26.07 22.18 -4.92
N LEU A 674 -26.00 21.04 -4.23
CA LEU A 674 -26.36 19.72 -4.76
C LEU A 674 -27.79 19.75 -5.30
N ARG A 675 -28.76 20.22 -4.52
CA ARG A 675 -30.17 20.29 -4.95
C ARG A 675 -30.38 21.18 -6.18
N ARG A 676 -29.61 22.25 -6.36
CA ARG A 676 -29.71 23.12 -7.55
C ARG A 676 -29.12 22.43 -8.79
N ARG A 677 -27.94 21.83 -8.68
CA ARG A 677 -27.23 21.18 -9.80
C ARG A 677 -27.87 19.85 -10.21
N LEU A 678 -28.28 19.02 -9.25
CA LEU A 678 -28.99 17.76 -9.51
C LEU A 678 -30.36 17.95 -10.16
N ARG A 679 -31.02 19.10 -9.96
CA ARG A 679 -32.39 19.30 -10.45
C ARG A 679 -32.49 19.28 -11.98
N GLY A 680 -31.47 19.78 -12.68
CA GLY A 680 -31.40 19.73 -14.14
C GLY A 680 -31.26 18.28 -14.63
N ALA A 681 -30.22 17.59 -14.16
CA ALA A 681 -29.93 16.21 -14.53
C ALA A 681 -31.05 15.23 -14.17
N LEU A 682 -31.62 15.33 -12.96
CA LEU A 682 -32.78 14.51 -12.57
C LEU A 682 -34.00 14.78 -13.44
N GLY A 683 -34.18 16.02 -13.91
CA GLY A 683 -35.26 16.37 -14.83
C GLY A 683 -35.12 15.68 -16.18
N GLU A 684 -33.93 15.72 -16.77
CA GLU A 684 -33.63 15.06 -18.04
C GLU A 684 -33.75 13.53 -17.93
N LEU A 685 -33.24 12.94 -16.84
CA LEU A 685 -33.37 11.50 -16.57
C LEU A 685 -34.83 11.08 -16.42
N LEU A 686 -35.65 11.86 -15.71
CA LEU A 686 -37.07 11.57 -15.56
C LEU A 686 -37.82 11.63 -16.89
N ILE A 687 -37.51 12.60 -17.76
CA ILE A 687 -38.11 12.71 -19.09
C ILE A 687 -37.71 11.50 -19.95
N ALA A 688 -36.43 11.16 -19.99
CA ALA A 688 -35.95 9.99 -20.74
C ALA A 688 -36.59 8.69 -20.24
N SER A 689 -36.65 8.49 -18.92
CA SER A 689 -37.38 7.38 -18.30
C SER A 689 -38.87 7.39 -18.64
N ALA A 690 -39.52 8.55 -18.72
CA ALA A 690 -40.93 8.63 -19.10
C ALA A 690 -41.17 8.13 -20.52
N VAL A 691 -40.33 8.55 -21.46
CA VAL A 691 -40.43 8.14 -22.86
C VAL A 691 -40.15 6.64 -23.00
N ILE A 692 -39.05 6.14 -22.40
CA ILE A 692 -38.70 4.71 -22.41
C ILE A 692 -39.83 3.85 -21.84
N ASN A 693 -40.34 4.20 -20.65
CA ASN A 693 -41.41 3.42 -20.00
C ASN A 693 -42.73 3.47 -20.78
N LEU A 694 -42.97 4.51 -21.61
CA LEU A 694 -44.11 4.55 -22.53
C LEU A 694 -43.94 3.56 -23.70
N PHE A 695 -42.75 3.49 -24.31
CA PHE A 695 -42.45 2.52 -25.38
C PHE A 695 -42.49 1.07 -24.88
N VAL A 696 -42.14 0.83 -23.62
CA VAL A 696 -42.22 -0.50 -22.96
C VAL A 696 -43.66 -1.04 -22.89
N LEU A 697 -44.70 -0.22 -23.09
CA LEU A 697 -46.09 -0.67 -23.22
C LEU A 697 -46.42 -1.30 -24.59
N ALA A 698 -45.60 -1.05 -25.61
CA ALA A 698 -45.88 -1.51 -26.96
C ALA A 698 -45.86 -3.05 -27.10
N PRO A 699 -44.88 -3.80 -26.55
CA PRO A 699 -44.84 -5.26 -26.70
C PRO A 699 -46.05 -6.01 -26.12
N PRO A 700 -46.55 -5.70 -24.90
CA PRO A 700 -47.79 -6.28 -24.39
C PRO A 700 -49.00 -6.05 -25.31
N LEU A 701 -49.17 -4.82 -25.80
CA LEU A 701 -50.32 -4.44 -26.65
C LEU A 701 -50.22 -5.05 -28.05
N PHE A 702 -49.01 -5.16 -28.60
CA PHE A 702 -48.74 -5.85 -29.86
C PHE A 702 -49.07 -7.33 -29.76
N LEU A 703 -48.56 -8.04 -28.76
CA LEU A 703 -48.86 -9.47 -28.58
C LEU A 703 -50.36 -9.70 -28.38
N MET A 704 -51.02 -8.85 -27.61
CA MET A 704 -52.48 -8.91 -27.47
C MET A 704 -53.19 -8.76 -28.82
N THR A 705 -52.73 -7.84 -29.67
CA THR A 705 -53.30 -7.62 -31.01
C THR A 705 -53.04 -8.79 -31.95
N VAL A 706 -51.83 -9.35 -31.92
CA VAL A 706 -51.44 -10.52 -32.71
C VAL A 706 -52.35 -11.70 -32.39
N PHE A 707 -52.48 -12.06 -31.11
CA PHE A 707 -53.26 -13.22 -30.71
C PHE A 707 -54.77 -13.01 -30.87
N ASN A 708 -55.29 -11.82 -30.53
CA ASN A 708 -56.73 -11.60 -30.55
C ASN A 708 -57.30 -11.32 -31.94
N LYS A 709 -56.54 -10.65 -32.83
CA LYS A 709 -57.03 -10.24 -34.15
C LYS A 709 -56.33 -10.97 -35.28
N ILE A 710 -55.00 -11.04 -35.29
CA ILE A 710 -54.26 -11.52 -36.45
C ILE A 710 -54.33 -13.04 -36.58
N VAL A 711 -54.02 -13.78 -35.50
CA VAL A 711 -54.09 -15.25 -35.48
C VAL A 711 -55.52 -15.73 -35.72
N ALA A 712 -56.49 -15.04 -35.13
CA ALA A 712 -57.92 -15.34 -35.31
C ALA A 712 -58.39 -15.11 -36.76
N GLN A 713 -57.89 -14.08 -37.45
CA GLN A 713 -58.33 -13.70 -38.81
C GLN A 713 -57.38 -14.17 -39.93
N LYS A 714 -56.25 -14.81 -39.60
CA LYS A 714 -55.18 -15.21 -40.54
C LYS A 714 -54.66 -14.05 -41.42
N ALA A 715 -54.57 -12.84 -40.86
CA ALA A 715 -54.22 -11.62 -41.59
C ALA A 715 -52.69 -11.38 -41.66
N LEU A 716 -51.99 -12.13 -42.51
CA LEU A 716 -50.52 -12.11 -42.61
C LEU A 716 -49.94 -10.74 -43.02
N ASP A 717 -50.55 -10.05 -43.98
CA ASP A 717 -50.06 -8.72 -44.42
C ASP A 717 -50.05 -7.68 -43.28
N THR A 718 -51.00 -7.79 -42.35
CA THR A 718 -51.06 -6.90 -41.16
C THR A 718 -50.02 -7.28 -40.12
N LEU A 719 -49.66 -8.57 -40.04
CA LEU A 719 -48.60 -9.07 -39.17
C LEU A 719 -47.24 -8.48 -39.57
N ASP A 720 -46.91 -8.52 -40.86
CA ASP A 720 -45.62 -8.03 -41.38
C ASP A 720 -45.42 -6.55 -41.05
N VAL A 721 -46.44 -5.71 -41.25
CA VAL A 721 -46.41 -4.28 -40.91
C VAL A 721 -46.23 -4.06 -39.40
N LEU A 722 -46.95 -4.82 -38.58
CA LEU A 722 -46.85 -4.69 -37.12
C LEU A 722 -45.49 -5.17 -36.59
N VAL A 723 -44.88 -6.20 -37.20
CA VAL A 723 -43.54 -6.68 -36.85
C VAL A 723 -42.48 -5.62 -37.20
N VAL A 724 -42.54 -5.02 -38.40
CA VAL A 724 -41.63 -3.92 -38.77
C VAL A 724 -41.77 -2.74 -37.82
N GLY A 725 -43.01 -2.37 -37.46
CA GLY A 725 -43.27 -1.32 -36.46
C GLY A 725 -42.69 -1.67 -35.08
N MET A 726 -42.78 -2.93 -34.66
CA MET A 726 -42.21 -3.40 -33.38
C MET A 726 -40.68 -3.37 -33.38
N VAL A 727 -40.02 -3.77 -34.47
CA VAL A 727 -38.56 -3.66 -34.63
C VAL A 727 -38.12 -2.20 -34.50
N ALA A 728 -38.83 -1.27 -35.14
CA ALA A 728 -38.56 0.16 -35.02
C ALA A 728 -38.72 0.67 -33.58
N VAL A 729 -39.75 0.21 -32.86
CA VAL A 729 -39.95 0.53 -31.44
C VAL A 729 -38.79 0.02 -30.57
N TYR A 730 -38.32 -1.21 -30.78
CA TYR A 730 -37.18 -1.74 -30.04
C TYR A 730 -35.87 -1.01 -30.35
N ALA A 731 -35.61 -0.68 -31.62
CA ALA A 731 -34.45 0.11 -32.01
C ALA A 731 -34.46 1.50 -31.34
N PHE A 732 -35.63 2.15 -31.28
CA PHE A 732 -35.79 3.44 -30.62
C PHE A 732 -35.65 3.33 -29.09
N ASP A 733 -36.20 2.28 -28.46
CA ASP A 733 -36.03 1.99 -27.03
C ASP A 733 -34.54 1.80 -26.68
N ALA A 734 -33.79 1.05 -27.51
CA ALA A 734 -32.36 0.85 -27.33
C ALA A 734 -31.57 2.17 -27.44
N LEU A 735 -31.85 2.98 -28.46
CA LEU A 735 -31.23 4.30 -28.63
C LEU A 735 -31.51 5.22 -27.44
N LEU A 736 -32.76 5.29 -26.98
CA LEU A 736 -33.13 6.11 -25.83
C LEU A 736 -32.44 5.65 -24.54
N ARG A 737 -32.28 4.33 -24.33
CA ARG A 737 -31.51 3.80 -23.20
C ARG A 737 -30.04 4.21 -23.27
N GLY A 738 -29.44 4.18 -24.46
CA GLY A 738 -28.07 4.66 -24.71
C GLY A 738 -27.91 6.15 -24.35
N ILE A 739 -28.80 7.01 -24.87
CA ILE A 739 -28.80 8.45 -24.56
C ILE A 739 -28.98 8.69 -23.04
N ARG A 740 -29.93 7.98 -22.41
CA ARG A 740 -30.18 8.09 -20.97
C ARG A 740 -28.95 7.67 -20.15
N SER A 741 -28.25 6.61 -20.56
CA SER A 741 -27.03 6.15 -19.91
C SER A 741 -25.92 7.19 -19.99
N PHE A 742 -25.72 7.78 -21.18
CA PHE A 742 -24.74 8.85 -21.40
C PHE A 742 -25.03 10.09 -20.52
N VAL A 743 -26.28 10.56 -20.50
CA VAL A 743 -26.70 11.70 -19.66
C VAL A 743 -26.51 11.40 -18.17
N ALA A 744 -26.84 10.18 -17.73
CA ALA A 744 -26.65 9.76 -16.34
C ALA A 744 -25.18 9.76 -15.94
N SER A 745 -24.32 9.15 -16.76
CA SER A 745 -22.87 9.08 -16.53
C SER A 745 -22.24 10.48 -16.44
N HIS A 746 -22.58 11.36 -17.39
CA HIS A 746 -22.08 12.74 -17.40
C HIS A 746 -22.52 13.56 -16.19
N ALA A 747 -23.78 13.40 -15.78
CA ALA A 747 -24.29 14.06 -14.58
C ALA A 747 -23.60 13.55 -13.31
N ALA A 748 -23.29 12.25 -13.25
CA ALA A 748 -22.58 11.64 -12.13
C ALA A 748 -21.14 12.13 -12.02
N ALA A 749 -20.37 12.15 -13.12
CA ALA A 749 -19.00 12.65 -13.14
C ALA A 749 -18.89 14.11 -12.69
N ARG A 750 -19.81 14.98 -13.14
CA ARG A 750 -19.85 16.39 -12.69
C ARG A 750 -20.16 16.52 -11.20
N LEU A 751 -21.03 15.66 -10.68
CA LEU A 751 -21.40 15.68 -9.27
C LEU A 751 -20.25 15.18 -8.39
N ASP A 752 -19.53 14.17 -8.85
CA ASP A 752 -18.33 13.65 -8.20
C ASP A 752 -17.26 14.74 -8.05
N ALA A 753 -16.88 15.39 -9.15
CA ALA A 753 -15.91 16.50 -9.14
C ALA A 753 -16.32 17.65 -8.20
N LEU A 754 -17.63 17.94 -8.10
CA LEU A 754 -18.13 18.99 -7.20
C LEU A 754 -18.06 18.60 -5.72
N ILE A 755 -18.44 17.37 -5.37
CA ILE A 755 -18.42 16.91 -3.97
C ILE A 755 -16.98 16.72 -3.52
N GLY A 756 -16.16 16.02 -4.31
CA GLY A 756 -14.74 15.80 -4.01
C GLY A 756 -13.99 17.13 -3.85
N GLY A 757 -14.17 18.06 -4.81
CA GLY A 757 -13.55 19.37 -4.75
C GLY A 757 -13.95 20.18 -3.50
N GLU A 758 -15.23 20.21 -3.12
CA GLU A 758 -15.67 20.94 -1.92
C GLU A 758 -15.16 20.29 -0.62
N VAL A 759 -15.11 18.95 -0.55
CA VAL A 759 -14.63 18.23 0.64
C VAL A 759 -13.15 18.50 0.86
N VAL A 760 -12.32 18.39 -0.18
CA VAL A 760 -10.88 18.70 -0.12
C VAL A 760 -10.66 20.18 0.21
N HIS A 761 -11.42 21.06 -0.44
CA HIS A 761 -11.36 22.50 -0.18
C HIS A 761 -11.65 22.87 1.29
N ARG A 762 -12.64 22.21 1.90
CA ARG A 762 -13.01 22.38 3.31
C ARG A 762 -11.96 21.81 4.24
N LEU A 763 -11.46 20.62 3.93
CA LEU A 763 -10.43 19.92 4.70
C LEU A 763 -9.18 20.79 4.83
N LEU A 764 -8.63 21.27 3.71
CA LEU A 764 -7.42 22.10 3.68
C LEU A 764 -7.54 23.46 4.39
N ARG A 765 -8.77 23.92 4.66
CA ARG A 765 -9.05 25.17 5.39
C ARG A 765 -9.29 24.96 6.88
N GLN A 766 -9.23 23.73 7.38
CA GLN A 766 -9.38 23.47 8.81
C GLN A 766 -8.15 23.94 9.61
N PRO A 767 -8.31 24.24 10.91
CA PRO A 767 -7.19 24.58 11.76
C PRO A 767 -6.14 23.47 11.86
N PHE A 768 -4.86 23.85 11.89
CA PHE A 768 -3.72 22.94 11.96
C PHE A 768 -3.80 21.94 13.12
N GLU A 769 -4.32 22.38 14.28
CA GLU A 769 -4.52 21.53 15.46
C GLU A 769 -5.38 20.28 15.17
N ARG A 770 -6.26 20.32 14.18
CA ARG A 770 -7.05 19.14 13.79
C ARG A 770 -6.23 18.12 13.02
N PHE A 771 -5.29 18.55 12.18
CA PHE A 771 -4.42 17.66 11.43
C PHE A 771 -3.41 16.95 12.34
N GLU A 772 -2.92 17.64 13.37
CA GLU A 772 -2.04 17.01 14.36
C GLU A 772 -2.76 15.99 15.24
N ARG A 773 -4.07 16.14 15.42
CA ARG A 773 -4.89 15.24 16.24
C ARG A 773 -5.53 14.10 15.46
N THR A 774 -5.68 14.25 14.15
CA THR A 774 -6.42 13.28 13.34
C THR A 774 -5.40 12.49 12.52
N PRO A 775 -5.24 11.18 12.75
CA PRO A 775 -4.35 10.36 11.95
C PRO A 775 -4.69 10.48 10.46
N VAL A 776 -3.66 10.51 9.60
CA VAL A 776 -3.83 10.63 8.14
C VAL A 776 -4.70 9.49 7.59
N GLY A 777 -4.55 8.27 8.14
CA GLY A 777 -5.38 7.13 7.79
C GLY A 777 -6.89 7.38 7.99
N LEU A 778 -7.29 8.11 9.04
CA LEU A 778 -8.69 8.46 9.26
C LEU A 778 -9.19 9.50 8.25
N ILE A 779 -8.34 10.45 7.87
CA ILE A 779 -8.66 11.44 6.84
C ILE A 779 -8.87 10.71 5.50
N ASN A 780 -7.96 9.82 5.13
CA ASN A 780 -8.05 9.00 3.92
C ASN A 780 -9.29 8.11 3.92
N GLU A 781 -9.60 7.46 5.04
CA GLU A 781 -10.81 6.65 5.19
C GLU A 781 -12.09 7.49 4.99
N ARG A 782 -12.12 8.71 5.54
CA ARG A 782 -13.26 9.63 5.33
C ARG A 782 -13.35 10.06 3.86
N LEU A 783 -12.22 10.30 3.20
CA LEU A 783 -12.19 10.62 1.77
C LEU A 783 -12.66 9.44 0.92
N ARG A 784 -12.33 8.20 1.27
CA ARG A 784 -12.83 6.98 0.60
C ARG A 784 -14.36 6.86 0.63
N GLN A 785 -15.04 7.51 1.57
CA GLN A 785 -16.51 7.59 1.57
C GLN A 785 -17.08 8.33 0.35
N LEU A 786 -16.25 9.11 -0.36
CA LEU A 786 -16.61 9.68 -1.66
C LEU A 786 -16.89 8.61 -2.71
N ASP A 787 -16.18 7.47 -2.67
CA ASP A 787 -16.38 6.37 -3.62
C ASP A 787 -17.77 5.75 -3.48
N VAL A 788 -18.25 5.58 -2.25
CA VAL A 788 -19.61 5.08 -1.97
C VAL A 788 -20.66 6.04 -2.57
N ILE A 789 -20.42 7.34 -2.48
CA ILE A 789 -21.30 8.36 -3.04
C ILE A 789 -21.22 8.34 -4.58
N ARG A 790 -20.01 8.27 -5.14
CA ARG A 790 -19.75 8.18 -6.58
C ARG A 790 -20.45 6.97 -7.19
N GLN A 791 -20.23 5.77 -6.65
CA GLN A 791 -20.83 4.51 -7.11
C GLN A 791 -22.36 4.57 -7.10
N PHE A 792 -22.97 5.27 -6.14
CA PHE A 792 -24.43 5.46 -6.13
C PHE A 792 -24.92 6.31 -7.30
N PHE A 793 -24.21 7.39 -7.64
CA PHE A 793 -24.62 8.30 -8.71
C PHE A 793 -24.25 7.80 -10.11
N THR A 794 -23.13 7.09 -10.26
CA THR A 794 -22.72 6.46 -11.54
C THR A 794 -23.44 5.14 -11.81
N GLY A 795 -23.94 4.47 -10.77
CA GLY A 795 -24.61 3.18 -10.88
C GLY A 795 -26.04 3.22 -11.43
N GLN A 796 -26.69 2.05 -11.44
CA GLN A 796 -28.07 1.90 -11.95
C GLN A 796 -29.16 2.47 -11.02
N MET A 797 -28.84 2.90 -9.80
CA MET A 797 -29.85 3.27 -8.81
C MET A 797 -30.66 4.51 -9.15
N PRO A 798 -30.07 5.63 -9.61
CA PRO A 798 -30.85 6.80 -9.98
C PRO A 798 -31.84 6.49 -11.10
N LEU A 799 -31.42 5.67 -12.07
CA LEU A 799 -32.24 5.16 -13.17
C LEU A 799 -33.38 4.28 -12.63
N PHE A 800 -33.06 3.35 -11.73
CA PHE A 800 -34.05 2.51 -11.07
C PHE A 800 -35.09 3.34 -10.29
N MET A 801 -34.66 4.34 -9.53
CA MET A 801 -35.55 5.22 -8.77
C MET A 801 -36.49 6.01 -9.69
N ALA A 802 -35.99 6.47 -10.84
CA ALA A 802 -36.81 7.10 -11.87
C ALA A 802 -37.82 6.12 -12.48
N ASP A 803 -37.38 4.90 -12.83
CA ASP A 803 -38.21 3.86 -13.44
C ASP A 803 -39.27 3.32 -12.46
N PHE A 804 -38.99 3.28 -11.17
CA PHE A 804 -39.94 2.83 -10.13
C PHE A 804 -41.21 3.70 -10.08
N LEU A 805 -41.13 4.99 -10.42
CA LEU A 805 -42.29 5.87 -10.48
C LEU A 805 -43.31 5.44 -11.54
N PHE A 806 -42.87 4.72 -12.58
CA PHE A 806 -43.73 4.25 -13.67
C PHE A 806 -44.44 2.92 -13.37
N VAL A 807 -44.16 2.30 -12.22
CA VAL A 807 -44.94 1.14 -11.74
C VAL A 807 -46.43 1.47 -11.66
N PHE A 808 -46.79 2.69 -11.25
CA PHE A 808 -48.18 3.13 -11.20
C PHE A 808 -48.83 3.27 -12.59
N LEU A 809 -48.05 3.65 -13.60
CA LEU A 809 -48.53 3.70 -14.99
C LEU A 809 -48.85 2.28 -15.48
N PHE A 810 -47.93 1.33 -15.28
CA PHE A 810 -48.14 -0.07 -15.66
C PHE A 810 -49.33 -0.69 -14.91
N LEU A 811 -49.49 -0.37 -13.64
CA LEU A 811 -50.63 -0.81 -12.85
C LEU A 811 -51.94 -0.24 -13.38
N GLY A 812 -51.98 1.04 -13.77
CA GLY A 812 -53.15 1.67 -14.39
C GLY A 812 -53.55 1.04 -15.73
N VAL A 813 -52.58 0.72 -16.58
CA VAL A 813 -52.82 -0.01 -17.83
C VAL A 813 -53.31 -1.43 -17.55
N LEU A 814 -52.71 -2.11 -16.57
CA LEU A 814 -53.15 -3.46 -16.17
C LEU A 814 -54.59 -3.45 -15.63
N PHE A 815 -54.98 -2.43 -14.85
CA PHE A 815 -56.36 -2.24 -14.41
C PHE A 815 -57.35 -2.06 -15.57
N ALA A 816 -56.91 -1.44 -16.67
CA ALA A 816 -57.74 -1.26 -17.85
C ALA A 816 -57.88 -2.56 -18.69
N ILE A 817 -56.92 -3.48 -18.60
CA ILE A 817 -56.93 -4.76 -19.32
C ILE A 817 -57.62 -5.83 -18.46
N GLU A 818 -57.11 -6.10 -17.25
CA GLU A 818 -57.64 -7.12 -16.33
C GLU A 818 -57.56 -6.64 -14.85
N PRO A 819 -58.68 -6.17 -14.27
CA PRO A 819 -58.72 -5.66 -12.90
C PRO A 819 -58.31 -6.69 -11.83
N THR A 820 -58.61 -7.97 -12.03
CA THR A 820 -58.31 -9.04 -11.07
C THR A 820 -56.80 -9.19 -10.88
N PHE A 821 -56.03 -9.24 -11.97
CA PHE A 821 -54.56 -9.35 -11.90
C PHE A 821 -53.91 -8.06 -11.42
N ALA A 822 -54.50 -6.90 -11.73
CA ALA A 822 -54.04 -5.62 -11.21
C ALA A 822 -54.12 -5.58 -9.67
N TRP A 823 -55.18 -6.11 -9.05
CA TRP A 823 -55.28 -6.22 -7.60
C TRP A 823 -54.24 -7.17 -6.99
N ILE A 824 -53.94 -8.29 -7.65
CA ILE A 824 -52.88 -9.22 -7.20
C ILE A 824 -51.52 -8.51 -7.20
N CYS A 825 -51.20 -7.78 -8.27
CA CYS A 825 -49.95 -7.02 -8.36
C CYS A 825 -49.91 -5.86 -7.35
N ALA A 826 -51.03 -5.14 -7.17
CA ALA A 826 -51.14 -4.07 -6.20
C ALA A 826 -50.97 -4.55 -4.74
N ALA A 827 -51.50 -5.73 -4.40
CA ALA A 827 -51.34 -6.35 -3.09
C ALA A 827 -49.92 -6.87 -2.84
N ALA A 828 -49.19 -7.24 -3.90
CA ALA A 828 -47.80 -7.68 -3.78
C ALA A 828 -46.84 -6.56 -3.37
N ILE A 829 -47.04 -5.33 -3.86
CA ILE A 829 -46.16 -4.18 -3.57
C ILE A 829 -45.96 -3.95 -2.05
N PRO A 830 -47.00 -3.81 -1.20
CA PRO A 830 -46.81 -3.62 0.23
C PRO A 830 -46.17 -4.84 0.91
N LEU A 831 -46.37 -6.06 0.40
CA LEU A 831 -45.71 -7.26 0.90
C LEU A 831 -44.20 -7.22 0.63
N PHE A 832 -43.77 -6.84 -0.59
CA PHE A 832 -42.36 -6.62 -0.92
C PHE A 832 -41.74 -5.53 -0.03
N VAL A 833 -42.47 -4.42 0.20
CA VAL A 833 -42.02 -3.33 1.08
C VAL A 833 -41.85 -3.80 2.52
N LEU A 834 -42.81 -4.56 3.06
CA LEU A 834 -42.78 -5.09 4.42
C LEU A 834 -41.59 -6.04 4.64
N LEU A 835 -41.42 -7.02 3.74
CA LEU A 835 -40.31 -7.97 3.81
C LEU A 835 -38.95 -7.26 3.69
N SER A 836 -38.88 -6.25 2.82
CA SER A 836 -37.67 -5.42 2.68
C SER A 836 -37.39 -4.62 3.95
N ALA A 837 -38.42 -4.02 4.57
CA ALA A 837 -38.28 -3.24 5.80
C ALA A 837 -37.81 -4.07 6.99
N LEU A 838 -38.26 -5.32 7.10
CA LEU A 838 -37.83 -6.25 8.14
C LEU A 838 -36.35 -6.62 7.99
N GLY A 839 -35.85 -6.81 6.76
CA GLY A 839 -34.43 -7.07 6.48
C GLY A 839 -33.51 -5.90 6.81
N LEU A 840 -33.96 -4.66 6.58
CA LEU A 840 -33.12 -3.45 6.70
C LEU A 840 -32.66 -3.14 8.13
N ARG A 841 -33.40 -3.52 9.18
CA ARG A 841 -33.03 -3.17 10.56
C ARG A 841 -31.72 -3.86 10.98
N ARG A 842 -31.65 -5.17 10.80
CA ARG A 842 -30.49 -6.01 11.17
C ARG A 842 -29.30 -5.76 10.24
N GLN A 843 -29.58 -5.43 8.98
CA GLN A 843 -28.53 -5.18 7.99
C GLN A 843 -27.71 -3.93 8.29
N ARG A 844 -28.30 -2.91 8.92
CA ARG A 844 -27.56 -1.72 9.38
C ARG A 844 -26.51 -2.06 10.42
N GLU A 845 -26.91 -2.83 11.44
CA GLU A 845 -26.02 -3.27 12.53
C GLU A 845 -24.79 -3.99 11.95
N LEU A 846 -25.02 -4.94 11.05
CA LEU A 846 -23.94 -5.69 10.39
C LEU A 846 -23.08 -4.84 9.46
N SER A 847 -23.67 -3.86 8.78
CA SER A 847 -22.91 -2.97 7.91
C SER A 847 -21.98 -2.05 8.69
N ASP A 848 -22.42 -1.59 9.88
CA ASP A 848 -21.59 -0.78 10.77
C ASP A 848 -20.50 -1.65 11.42
N GLU A 849 -20.79 -2.90 11.75
CA GLU A 849 -19.81 -3.86 12.28
C GLU A 849 -18.76 -4.26 11.24
N GLY A 850 -19.19 -4.62 10.02
CA GLY A 850 -18.30 -4.95 8.91
C GLY A 850 -17.39 -3.79 8.51
N PHE A 851 -17.85 -2.55 8.68
CA PHE A 851 -17.02 -1.38 8.47
C PHE A 851 -15.88 -1.29 9.50
N VAL A 852 -16.18 -1.53 10.78
CA VAL A 852 -15.17 -1.47 11.84
C VAL A 852 -14.13 -2.57 11.69
N THR A 853 -14.55 -3.80 11.36
CA THR A 853 -13.64 -4.92 11.15
C THR A 853 -12.74 -4.72 9.92
N GLN A 854 -13.29 -4.18 8.82
CA GLN A 854 -12.49 -3.82 7.64
C GLN A 854 -11.47 -2.71 7.92
N ALA A 855 -11.86 -1.66 8.65
CA ALA A 855 -10.93 -0.60 9.04
C ALA A 855 -9.81 -1.12 9.96
N ALA A 856 -10.14 -2.01 10.90
CA ALA A 856 -9.16 -2.64 11.78
C ALA A 856 -8.19 -3.56 11.01
N LYS A 857 -8.70 -4.30 10.01
CA LYS A 857 -7.88 -5.06 9.06
C LYS A 857 -6.89 -4.12 8.36
N THR A 858 -7.35 -3.15 7.58
CA THR A 858 -6.48 -2.25 6.81
C THR A 858 -5.46 -1.48 7.66
N SER A 859 -5.85 -1.10 8.88
CA SER A 859 -4.95 -0.44 9.82
C SER A 859 -3.81 -1.35 10.29
N ALA A 860 -4.06 -2.66 10.44
CA ALA A 860 -3.04 -3.62 10.83
C ALA A 860 -1.95 -3.74 9.78
N LEU A 861 -2.34 -3.90 8.51
CA LEU A 861 -1.40 -4.01 7.40
C LEU A 861 -0.54 -2.76 7.28
N ALA A 862 -1.17 -1.58 7.35
CA ALA A 862 -0.42 -0.33 7.31
C ALA A 862 0.57 -0.21 8.47
N GLU A 863 0.22 -0.69 9.66
CA GLU A 863 1.12 -0.72 10.83
C GLU A 863 2.29 -1.70 10.62
N SER A 864 2.03 -2.90 10.09
CA SER A 864 3.06 -3.89 9.77
C SER A 864 4.03 -3.37 8.70
N VAL A 865 3.50 -2.83 7.60
CA VAL A 865 4.32 -2.28 6.49
C VAL A 865 5.14 -1.07 6.92
N ASN A 866 4.54 -0.13 7.68
CA ASN A 866 5.28 1.04 8.15
C ASN A 866 6.41 0.69 9.13
N ASN A 867 6.29 -0.46 9.81
CA ASN A 867 7.31 -0.97 10.72
C ASN A 867 8.05 -2.17 10.13
N ALA A 868 8.09 -2.32 8.79
CA ALA A 868 8.66 -3.49 8.13
C ALA A 868 10.11 -3.75 8.54
N VAL A 869 10.92 -2.69 8.70
CA VAL A 869 12.29 -2.83 9.21
C VAL A 869 12.32 -3.48 10.60
N THR A 870 11.43 -3.07 11.51
CA THR A 870 11.34 -3.68 12.84
C THR A 870 10.81 -5.10 12.78
N VAL A 871 9.84 -5.37 11.90
CA VAL A 871 9.31 -6.70 11.68
C VAL A 871 10.41 -7.64 11.19
N LYS A 872 11.12 -7.25 10.12
CA LYS A 872 12.25 -7.97 9.54
C LYS A 872 13.42 -8.12 10.53
N SER A 873 13.82 -7.03 11.19
CA SER A 873 14.97 -7.03 12.11
C SER A 873 14.76 -7.85 13.40
N LEU A 874 13.50 -8.15 13.73
CA LEU A 874 13.13 -8.91 14.92
C LEU A 874 12.42 -10.23 14.54
N TRP A 875 12.44 -10.60 13.26
CA TRP A 875 11.79 -11.80 12.73
C TRP A 875 10.31 -11.96 13.17
N LEU A 876 9.55 -10.87 13.14
CA LEU A 876 8.16 -10.84 13.61
C LEU A 876 7.15 -11.17 12.50
N GLU A 877 7.58 -11.63 11.33
CA GLU A 877 6.73 -11.92 10.17
C GLU A 877 5.58 -12.87 10.53
N GLY A 878 5.88 -14.02 11.14
CA GLY A 878 4.86 -15.00 11.52
C GLY A 878 3.84 -14.46 12.54
N GLU A 879 4.28 -13.63 13.50
CA GLU A 879 3.37 -12.97 14.46
C GLU A 879 2.51 -11.90 13.78
N MET A 880 3.08 -11.14 12.82
CA MET A 880 2.32 -10.16 12.03
C MET A 880 1.31 -10.85 11.11
N GLU A 881 1.68 -11.95 10.47
CA GLU A 881 0.81 -12.75 9.63
C GLU A 881 -0.34 -13.34 10.44
N LYS A 882 -0.07 -13.93 11.60
CA LYS A 882 -1.10 -14.43 12.52
C LYS A 882 -2.09 -13.32 12.90
N ARG A 883 -1.60 -12.14 13.29
CA ARG A 883 -2.45 -10.98 13.63
C ARG A 883 -3.29 -10.51 12.45
N TRP A 884 -2.72 -10.53 11.25
CA TRP A 884 -3.43 -10.21 10.02
C TRP A 884 -4.52 -11.25 9.73
N GLY A 885 -4.19 -12.53 9.80
CA GLY A 885 -5.10 -13.67 9.62
C GLY A 885 -6.30 -13.61 10.55
N GLU A 886 -6.11 -13.31 11.84
CA GLU A 886 -7.19 -13.14 12.80
C GLU A 886 -8.13 -11.98 12.44
N ARG A 887 -7.58 -10.83 12.07
CA ARG A 887 -8.38 -9.65 11.66
C ARG A 887 -9.09 -9.90 10.33
N LEU A 888 -8.46 -10.64 9.41
CA LEU A 888 -9.04 -11.07 8.15
C LEU A 888 -10.21 -12.02 8.38
N ALA A 889 -10.07 -13.02 9.26
CA ALA A 889 -11.11 -13.97 9.62
C ALA A 889 -12.34 -13.26 10.23
N LEU A 890 -12.11 -12.29 11.12
CA LEU A 890 -13.19 -11.48 11.70
C LEU A 890 -13.91 -10.60 10.64
N ALA A 891 -13.15 -9.94 9.78
CA ALA A 891 -13.71 -9.11 8.70
C ALA A 891 -14.54 -9.96 7.72
N THR A 892 -13.99 -11.09 7.27
CA THR A 892 -14.67 -12.00 6.33
C THR A 892 -15.90 -12.64 6.96
N ALA A 893 -15.88 -13.03 8.23
CA ALA A 893 -17.03 -13.61 8.91
C ALA A 893 -18.22 -12.61 8.99
N THR A 894 -17.96 -11.37 9.37
CA THR A 894 -18.98 -10.31 9.44
C THR A 894 -19.58 -9.99 8.06
N GLU A 895 -18.72 -9.92 7.03
CA GLU A 895 -19.15 -9.70 5.65
C GLU A 895 -19.96 -10.88 5.10
N ARG A 896 -19.50 -12.12 5.35
CA ARG A 896 -20.19 -13.36 4.94
C ARG A 896 -21.57 -13.44 5.58
N GLU A 897 -21.71 -13.11 6.86
CA GLU A 897 -23.01 -13.11 7.52
C GLU A 897 -23.96 -12.05 6.92
N ALA A 898 -23.46 -10.84 6.69
CA ALA A 898 -24.23 -9.76 6.07
C ALA A 898 -24.69 -10.14 4.65
N ARG A 899 -23.78 -10.70 3.85
CA ARG A 899 -24.02 -11.11 2.45
C ARG A 899 -24.97 -12.31 2.38
N ASN A 900 -24.80 -13.33 3.22
CA ASN A 900 -25.68 -14.50 3.25
C ASN A 900 -27.11 -14.13 3.67
N ARG A 901 -27.29 -13.22 4.62
CA ARG A 901 -28.63 -12.70 4.97
C ARG A 901 -29.26 -11.93 3.81
N ALA A 902 -28.50 -11.07 3.14
CA ALA A 902 -28.98 -10.34 1.97
C ALA A 902 -29.36 -11.28 0.82
N ASN A 903 -28.56 -12.30 0.56
CA ASN A 903 -28.80 -13.31 -0.49
C ASN A 903 -30.06 -14.13 -0.18
N ARG A 904 -30.24 -14.60 1.07
CA ARG A 904 -31.46 -15.31 1.48
C ARG A 904 -32.72 -14.47 1.30
N LEU A 905 -32.68 -13.20 1.69
CA LEU A 905 -33.81 -12.31 1.51
C LEU A 905 -34.07 -12.02 0.02
N SER A 906 -33.03 -11.80 -0.78
CA SER A 906 -33.14 -11.65 -2.23
C SER A 906 -33.73 -12.89 -2.91
N ALA A 907 -33.32 -14.09 -2.51
CA ALA A 907 -33.85 -15.35 -2.99
C ALA A 907 -35.34 -15.50 -2.64
N LEU A 908 -35.73 -15.18 -1.41
CA LEU A 908 -37.14 -15.21 -0.97
C LEU A 908 -38.01 -14.25 -1.79
N LEU A 909 -37.56 -13.01 -1.98
CA LEU A 909 -38.29 -12.03 -2.79
C LEU A 909 -38.36 -12.45 -4.27
N THR A 910 -37.32 -13.12 -4.78
CA THR A 910 -37.30 -13.69 -6.14
C THR A 910 -38.27 -14.85 -6.27
N GLY A 911 -38.32 -15.76 -5.29
CA GLY A 911 -39.32 -16.85 -5.26
C GLY A 911 -40.75 -16.31 -5.21
N LEU A 912 -41.02 -15.29 -4.40
CA LEU A 912 -42.33 -14.64 -4.33
C LEU A 912 -42.75 -14.05 -5.68
N GLN A 913 -41.83 -13.41 -6.42
CA GLN A 913 -42.11 -12.93 -7.78
C GLN A 913 -42.55 -14.07 -8.71
N HIS A 914 -41.84 -15.21 -8.70
CA HIS A 914 -42.18 -16.36 -9.55
C HIS A 914 -43.55 -16.94 -9.18
N LEU A 915 -43.89 -17.01 -7.89
CA LEU A 915 -45.20 -17.48 -7.43
C LEU A 915 -46.34 -16.54 -7.88
N ILE A 916 -46.14 -15.22 -7.85
CA ILE A 916 -47.13 -14.25 -8.34
C ILE A 916 -47.36 -14.44 -9.85
N VAL A 917 -46.27 -14.55 -10.63
CA VAL A 917 -46.33 -14.78 -12.09
C VAL A 917 -47.04 -16.08 -12.41
N LEU A 918 -46.68 -17.18 -11.72
CA LEU A 918 -47.34 -18.47 -11.88
C LEU A 918 -48.83 -18.41 -11.51
N GLY A 919 -49.16 -17.69 -10.44
CA GLY A 919 -50.54 -17.47 -10.02
C GLY A 919 -51.37 -16.74 -11.07
N ILE A 920 -50.82 -15.71 -11.71
CA ILE A 920 -51.47 -14.98 -12.82
C ILE A 920 -51.69 -15.91 -14.01
N ILE A 921 -50.69 -16.72 -14.39
CA ILE A 921 -50.83 -17.69 -15.49
C ILE A 921 -51.91 -18.73 -15.18
N TYR A 922 -51.93 -19.27 -13.96
CA TYR A 922 -52.92 -20.28 -13.53
C TYR A 922 -54.35 -19.71 -13.52
N LEU A 923 -54.55 -18.56 -12.86
CA LEU A 923 -55.86 -17.90 -12.80
C LEU A 923 -56.33 -17.48 -14.20
N GLY A 924 -55.41 -16.96 -15.02
CA GLY A 924 -55.70 -16.59 -16.39
C GLY A 924 -56.05 -17.76 -17.29
N ALA A 925 -55.36 -18.89 -17.17
CA ALA A 925 -55.72 -20.11 -17.91
C ALA A 925 -57.14 -20.57 -17.53
N ARG A 926 -57.52 -20.46 -16.26
CA ARG A 926 -58.87 -20.78 -15.80
C ARG A 926 -59.93 -19.83 -16.38
N GLU A 927 -59.66 -18.52 -16.42
CA GLU A 927 -60.58 -17.53 -17.02
C GLU A 927 -60.70 -17.69 -18.55
N ILE A 928 -59.62 -18.10 -19.23
CA ILE A 928 -59.67 -18.48 -20.65
C ILE A 928 -60.58 -19.69 -20.86
N VAL A 929 -60.43 -20.74 -20.04
CA VAL A 929 -61.31 -21.93 -20.10
C VAL A 929 -62.77 -21.59 -19.78
N ALA A 930 -63.00 -20.62 -18.89
CA ALA A 930 -64.33 -20.10 -18.59
C ALA A 930 -64.91 -19.20 -19.71
N GLY A 931 -64.09 -18.80 -20.68
CA GLY A 931 -64.49 -17.90 -21.78
C GLY A 931 -64.61 -16.43 -21.36
N GLU A 932 -64.08 -16.07 -20.19
CA GLU A 932 -64.16 -14.71 -19.62
C GLU A 932 -62.99 -13.82 -20.09
N MET A 933 -61.86 -14.43 -20.50
CA MET A 933 -60.66 -13.72 -20.95
C MET A 933 -60.10 -14.27 -22.27
N SER A 934 -59.47 -13.39 -23.06
CA SER A 934 -58.72 -13.77 -24.27
C SER A 934 -57.28 -14.20 -23.97
N LEU A 935 -56.71 -15.09 -24.79
CA LEU A 935 -55.30 -15.50 -24.69
C LEU A 935 -54.34 -14.31 -24.81
N GLY A 936 -54.63 -13.34 -25.68
CA GLY A 936 -53.83 -12.13 -25.83
C GLY A 936 -53.84 -11.23 -24.58
N ALA A 937 -54.97 -11.16 -23.87
CA ALA A 937 -55.09 -10.39 -22.63
C ALA A 937 -54.23 -11.02 -21.50
N LEU A 938 -54.19 -12.35 -21.40
CA LEU A 938 -53.31 -13.04 -20.45
C LEU A 938 -51.83 -12.76 -20.73
N ILE A 939 -51.41 -12.82 -22.00
CA ILE A 939 -50.01 -12.56 -22.38
C ILE A 939 -49.63 -11.10 -22.04
N ALA A 940 -50.51 -10.14 -22.37
CA ALA A 940 -50.28 -8.73 -22.03
C ALA A 940 -50.25 -8.50 -20.52
N ALA A 941 -51.19 -9.10 -19.78
CA ALA A 941 -51.25 -9.01 -18.33
C ALA A 941 -50.01 -9.60 -17.66
N ASN A 942 -49.50 -10.74 -18.14
CA ASN A 942 -48.29 -11.37 -17.63
C ASN A 942 -47.04 -10.50 -17.85
N LEU A 943 -46.88 -9.93 -19.04
CA LEU A 943 -45.76 -9.03 -19.35
C LEU A 943 -45.82 -7.74 -18.51
N LEU A 944 -47.00 -7.18 -18.30
CA LEU A 944 -47.19 -6.00 -17.44
C LEU A 944 -46.96 -6.32 -15.95
N ALA A 945 -47.40 -7.49 -15.48
CA ALA A 945 -47.18 -7.94 -14.11
C ALA A 945 -45.67 -8.05 -13.79
N LEU A 946 -44.87 -8.58 -14.72
CA LEU A 946 -43.40 -8.61 -14.57
C LEU A 946 -42.81 -7.19 -14.44
N ARG A 947 -43.33 -6.21 -15.19
CA ARG A 947 -42.89 -4.80 -15.12
C ARG A 947 -43.30 -4.10 -13.82
N ILE A 948 -44.34 -4.57 -13.14
CA ILE A 948 -44.79 -4.06 -11.84
C ILE A 948 -44.02 -4.69 -10.68
N VAL A 949 -43.85 -6.02 -10.72
CA VAL A 949 -43.30 -6.80 -9.60
C VAL A 949 -41.76 -6.75 -9.56
N ALA A 950 -41.09 -6.79 -10.72
CA ALA A 950 -39.62 -6.82 -10.76
C ALA A 950 -38.97 -5.57 -10.13
N PRO A 951 -39.47 -4.34 -10.33
CA PRO A 951 -38.96 -3.17 -9.62
C PRO A 951 -39.26 -3.22 -8.11
N ALA A 952 -40.43 -3.71 -7.70
CA ALA A 952 -40.79 -3.87 -6.29
C ALA A 952 -39.82 -4.80 -5.55
N ARG A 953 -39.35 -5.87 -6.21
CA ARG A 953 -38.32 -6.78 -5.67
C ARG A 953 -36.98 -6.09 -5.39
N LYS A 954 -36.54 -5.18 -6.28
CA LYS A 954 -35.27 -4.45 -6.15
C LYS A 954 -35.31 -3.35 -5.08
N LEU A 955 -36.47 -3.02 -4.53
CA LEU A 955 -36.63 -1.94 -3.55
C LEU A 955 -35.73 -2.10 -2.32
N LEU A 956 -35.53 -3.32 -1.83
CA LEU A 956 -34.62 -3.59 -0.71
C LEU A 956 -33.19 -3.11 -1.02
N SER A 957 -32.65 -3.50 -2.18
CA SER A 957 -31.30 -3.13 -2.60
C SER A 957 -31.15 -1.62 -2.77
N ALA A 958 -32.19 -0.95 -3.28
CA ALA A 958 -32.21 0.50 -3.43
C ALA A 958 -32.24 1.22 -2.06
N LEU A 959 -33.07 0.76 -1.13
CA LEU A 959 -33.13 1.31 0.22
C LEU A 959 -31.82 1.09 0.99
N ARG A 960 -31.12 -0.02 0.75
CA ARG A 960 -29.80 -0.30 1.31
C ARG A 960 -28.76 0.70 0.80
N GLN A 961 -28.62 0.84 -0.51
CA GLN A 961 -27.65 1.77 -1.10
C GLN A 961 -27.92 3.23 -0.71
N VAL A 962 -29.19 3.64 -0.60
CA VAL A 962 -29.54 4.97 -0.07
C VAL A 962 -29.11 5.14 1.40
N GLN A 963 -29.13 4.07 2.20
CA GLN A 963 -28.66 4.12 3.59
C GLN A 963 -27.14 4.17 3.68
N GLU A 964 -26.44 3.40 2.86
CA GLU A 964 -24.97 3.44 2.73
C GLU A 964 -24.51 4.86 2.36
N VAL A 965 -25.12 5.47 1.35
CA VAL A 965 -24.84 6.86 0.96
C VAL A 965 -25.15 7.86 2.08
N ARG A 966 -26.24 7.68 2.82
CA ARG A 966 -26.54 8.52 4.00
C ARG A 966 -25.52 8.34 5.12
N ALA A 967 -24.97 7.15 5.30
CA ALA A 967 -23.90 6.90 6.25
C ALA A 967 -22.60 7.59 5.80
N ALA A 968 -22.24 7.48 4.52
CA ALA A 968 -21.10 8.16 3.91
C ALA A 968 -21.19 9.69 4.09
N PHE A 969 -22.34 10.31 3.78
CA PHE A 969 -22.54 11.74 4.02
C PHE A 969 -22.43 12.13 5.50
N ARG A 970 -22.95 11.32 6.43
CA ARG A 970 -22.82 11.60 7.87
C ARG A 970 -21.36 11.54 8.35
N ARG A 971 -20.52 10.70 7.74
CA ARG A 971 -19.09 10.61 8.05
C ARG A 971 -18.34 11.83 7.49
N LEU A 972 -18.68 12.26 6.27
CA LEU A 972 -18.13 13.48 5.67
C LEU A 972 -18.62 14.77 6.37
N ASP A 973 -19.78 14.74 7.04
CA ASP A 973 -20.34 15.90 7.74
C ASP A 973 -19.37 16.45 8.80
N GLU A 974 -18.50 15.63 9.41
CA GLU A 974 -17.48 16.12 10.35
C GLU A 974 -16.46 17.05 9.68
N ILE A 975 -16.05 16.73 8.45
CA ILE A 975 -15.13 17.55 7.65
C ILE A 975 -15.86 18.80 7.14
N LEU A 976 -17.10 18.64 6.69
CA LEU A 976 -17.88 19.72 6.08
C LEU A 976 -18.40 20.75 7.10
N ALA A 977 -18.68 20.32 8.33
CA ALA A 977 -19.18 21.17 9.42
C ALA A 977 -18.06 21.88 10.20
N ALA A 978 -16.80 21.53 9.96
CA ALA A 978 -15.65 22.18 10.55
C ALA A 978 -15.65 23.69 10.25
N ALA A 979 -15.46 24.50 11.29
CA ALA A 979 -15.18 25.92 11.10
C ALA A 979 -13.79 26.05 10.45
N PRO A 980 -13.63 26.85 9.38
CA PRO A 980 -12.31 27.11 8.82
C PRO A 980 -11.44 27.90 9.83
N ASP A 981 -10.14 27.94 9.58
CA ASP A 981 -9.22 28.88 10.23
C ASP A 981 -9.86 30.27 10.28
N ALA A 982 -9.84 30.90 11.47
CA ALA A 982 -10.60 32.12 11.71
C ALA A 982 -10.19 33.22 10.70
N GLU A 983 -11.10 33.59 9.80
CA GLU A 983 -10.94 34.79 8.99
C GLU A 983 -10.96 36.00 9.95
N PRO A 984 -9.91 36.85 9.97
CA PRO A 984 -9.87 37.98 10.87
C PRO A 984 -11.02 38.94 10.56
N ARG A 985 -11.62 39.50 11.62
CA ARG A 985 -12.75 40.44 11.55
C ARG A 985 -12.42 41.80 10.91
N SER A 986 -11.28 41.94 10.23
CA SER A 986 -10.74 43.21 9.74
C SER A 986 -10.07 43.04 8.37
N GLN A 987 -10.63 43.70 7.35
CA GLN A 987 -10.12 43.80 5.98
C GLN A 987 -9.03 44.90 5.82
N ALA A 988 -8.44 45.38 6.91
CA ALA A 988 -7.37 46.37 6.83
C ALA A 988 -6.04 45.67 6.49
N PRO A 989 -5.31 46.09 5.44
CA PRO A 989 -4.02 45.51 5.11
C PRO A 989 -3.07 45.66 6.31
N ALA A 990 -2.47 44.56 6.77
CA ALA A 990 -1.47 44.62 7.82
C ALA A 990 -0.34 45.59 7.42
N PRO A 991 0.12 46.46 8.34
CA PRO A 991 1.27 47.33 8.08
C PRO A 991 2.50 46.48 7.76
N SER A 992 3.44 47.04 6.98
CA SER A 992 4.69 46.36 6.64
C SER A 992 5.43 45.91 7.92
N LEU A 993 5.44 44.60 8.17
CA LEU A 993 6.05 44.03 9.37
C LEU A 993 7.58 44.15 9.28
N ARG A 994 8.20 44.73 10.31
CA ARG A 994 9.65 44.86 10.50
C ARG A 994 10.27 43.59 11.08
N GLY A 995 9.47 42.73 11.72
CA GLY A 995 9.89 41.41 12.20
C GLY A 995 10.34 41.35 13.66
N ARG A 996 9.88 42.26 14.53
CA ARG A 996 10.02 42.11 15.99
C ARG A 996 9.07 41.04 16.48
N LEU A 997 9.54 40.05 17.22
CA LEU A 997 8.71 38.99 17.79
C LEU A 997 8.66 39.12 19.31
N ALA A 998 7.49 38.95 19.91
CA ALA A 998 7.34 38.93 21.35
C ALA A 998 6.31 37.89 21.81
N LEU A 999 6.64 37.13 22.86
CA LEU A 999 5.68 36.42 23.70
C LEU A 999 5.54 37.23 25.00
N GLU A 1000 4.31 37.57 25.36
CA GLU A 1000 4.00 38.33 26.58
C GLU A 1000 3.10 37.50 27.48
N GLY A 1001 3.69 36.92 28.53
CA GLY A 1001 3.03 36.10 29.54
C GLY A 1001 2.30 34.90 28.96
N VAL A 1002 2.86 34.25 27.92
CA VAL A 1002 2.16 33.22 27.16
C VAL A 1002 2.09 31.91 27.93
N THR A 1003 0.86 31.42 28.13
CA THR A 1003 0.60 30.08 28.65
C THR A 1003 -0.09 29.25 27.57
N PHE A 1004 0.46 28.08 27.32
CA PHE A 1004 -0.08 27.14 26.33
C PHE A 1004 0.07 25.71 26.82
N GLY A 1005 -0.98 24.92 26.68
CA GLY A 1005 -0.98 23.49 26.89
C GLY A 1005 -1.89 22.82 25.87
N PHE A 1006 -1.48 21.66 25.38
CA PHE A 1006 -2.36 20.85 24.55
C PHE A 1006 -3.63 20.50 25.34
N PRO A 1007 -4.82 20.52 24.72
CA PRO A 1007 -6.05 20.21 25.42
C PRO A 1007 -6.00 18.84 26.11
N GLY A 1008 -6.27 18.85 27.41
CA GLY A 1008 -6.21 17.70 28.31
C GLY A 1008 -4.82 17.33 28.85
N ALA A 1009 -3.77 18.11 28.55
CA ALA A 1009 -2.48 18.00 29.25
C ALA A 1009 -2.61 18.43 30.72
N ARG A 1010 -2.03 17.65 31.65
CA ARG A 1010 -2.05 17.95 33.10
C ARG A 1010 -1.33 19.26 33.45
N HIS A 1011 -0.27 19.58 32.71
CA HIS A 1011 0.48 20.81 32.88
C HIS A 1011 0.63 21.50 31.53
N PRO A 1012 0.50 22.84 31.49
CA PRO A 1012 0.78 23.59 30.28
C PRO A 1012 2.25 23.46 29.90
N VAL A 1013 2.49 23.23 28.61
CA VAL A 1013 3.81 23.10 27.99
C VAL A 1013 4.61 24.39 28.14
N LEU A 1014 3.95 25.54 28.03
CA LEU A 1014 4.51 26.87 28.28
C LEU A 1014 3.75 27.55 29.41
N GLN A 1015 4.47 28.18 30.34
CA GLN A 1015 3.93 28.77 31.57
C GLN A 1015 4.41 30.21 31.74
N GLN A 1016 3.54 31.17 31.44
CA GLN A 1016 3.89 32.59 31.48
C GLN A 1016 5.22 32.86 30.76
N ALA A 1017 5.39 32.26 29.59
CA ALA A 1017 6.61 32.40 28.81
C ALA A 1017 6.70 33.81 28.23
N ASP A 1018 7.78 34.50 28.60
CA ASP A 1018 8.16 35.80 28.05
C ASP A 1018 9.38 35.64 27.15
N LEU A 1019 9.34 36.21 25.95
CA LEU A 1019 10.43 36.20 25.00
C LEU A 1019 10.35 37.45 24.13
N GLU A 1020 11.47 38.10 23.87
CA GLU A 1020 11.52 39.26 23.00
C GLU A 1020 12.72 39.20 22.05
N ILE A 1021 12.42 39.31 20.75
CA ILE A 1021 13.38 39.25 19.65
C ILE A 1021 13.25 40.53 18.82
N GLN A 1022 14.35 41.29 18.73
CA GLN A 1022 14.38 42.52 17.96
C GLN A 1022 14.56 42.23 16.46
N PRO A 1023 14.09 43.13 15.56
CA PRO A 1023 14.30 43.00 14.13
C PRO A 1023 15.78 42.80 13.77
N GLY A 1024 16.07 41.82 12.92
CA GLY A 1024 17.44 41.56 12.47
C GLY A 1024 18.33 40.84 13.47
N GLN A 1025 17.78 40.25 14.53
CA GLN A 1025 18.51 39.36 15.44
C GLN A 1025 18.45 37.90 14.98
N ILE A 1026 19.54 37.17 15.23
CA ILE A 1026 19.58 35.70 15.16
C ILE A 1026 19.49 35.17 16.59
N VAL A 1027 18.45 34.39 16.89
CA VAL A 1027 18.19 33.86 18.24
C VAL A 1027 18.21 32.35 18.23
N GLY A 1028 19.02 31.77 19.12
CA GLY A 1028 19.05 30.33 19.37
C GLY A 1028 18.08 29.93 20.48
N LEU A 1029 17.34 28.84 20.27
CA LEU A 1029 16.50 28.20 21.28
C LEU A 1029 17.08 26.81 21.60
N VAL A 1030 17.50 26.61 22.85
CA VAL A 1030 18.08 25.35 23.36
C VAL A 1030 17.23 24.79 24.50
N GLY A 1031 17.28 23.48 24.75
CA GLY A 1031 16.56 22.86 25.87
C GLY A 1031 16.38 21.37 25.66
N PRO A 1032 16.00 20.61 26.70
CA PRO A 1032 15.78 19.17 26.58
C PRO A 1032 14.65 18.84 25.60
N ALA A 1033 14.62 17.59 25.11
CA ALA A 1033 13.51 17.08 24.31
C ALA A 1033 12.17 17.26 25.07
N GLY A 1034 11.10 17.60 24.35
CA GLY A 1034 9.79 17.85 24.97
C GLY A 1034 9.64 19.17 25.75
N ALA A 1035 10.67 20.03 25.83
CA ALA A 1035 10.59 21.30 26.56
C ALA A 1035 9.65 22.37 25.94
N GLY A 1036 9.07 22.11 24.76
CA GLY A 1036 8.15 23.02 24.07
C GLY A 1036 8.80 23.96 23.03
N LYS A 1037 10.01 23.63 22.54
CA LYS A 1037 10.75 24.43 21.53
C LYS A 1037 9.99 24.57 20.21
N THR A 1038 9.62 23.44 19.59
CA THR A 1038 8.79 23.39 18.38
C THR A 1038 7.40 24.00 18.62
N THR A 1039 6.81 23.78 19.81
CA THR A 1039 5.54 24.40 20.21
C THR A 1039 5.63 25.93 20.20
N LEU A 1040 6.74 26.50 20.67
CA LEU A 1040 7.00 27.93 20.63
C LEU A 1040 7.12 28.44 19.19
N LEU A 1041 7.82 27.73 18.30
CA LEU A 1041 7.86 28.07 16.87
C LEU A 1041 6.46 28.04 16.24
N ARG A 1042 5.64 27.02 16.53
CA ARG A 1042 4.26 26.91 16.01
C ARG A 1042 3.34 28.03 16.52
N LEU A 1043 3.53 28.49 17.76
CA LEU A 1043 2.86 29.69 18.30
C LEU A 1043 3.29 30.97 17.56
N LEU A 1044 4.57 31.14 17.27
CA LEU A 1044 5.08 32.28 16.48
C LEU A 1044 4.58 32.28 15.03
N GLN A 1045 4.31 31.10 14.46
CA GLN A 1045 3.69 30.93 13.15
C GLN A 1045 2.18 31.23 13.14
N GLY A 1046 1.56 31.37 14.32
CA GLY A 1046 0.11 31.47 14.46
C GLY A 1046 -0.64 30.17 14.16
N LEU A 1047 0.05 29.01 14.16
CA LEU A 1047 -0.58 27.68 14.00
C LEU A 1047 -1.33 27.26 15.26
N TYR A 1048 -0.89 27.75 16.42
CA TYR A 1048 -1.62 27.63 17.68
C TYR A 1048 -2.01 28.99 18.24
N GLN A 1049 -3.04 28.98 19.08
CA GLN A 1049 -3.47 30.14 19.84
C GLN A 1049 -3.11 29.95 21.33
N PRO A 1050 -2.54 30.97 22.00
CA PRO A 1050 -2.22 30.87 23.41
C PRO A 1050 -3.50 30.85 24.26
N GLN A 1051 -3.50 30.06 25.35
CA GLN A 1051 -4.63 30.00 26.29
C GLN A 1051 -4.68 31.25 27.19
N ALA A 1052 -3.51 31.80 27.53
CA ALA A 1052 -3.35 33.07 28.22
C ALA A 1052 -2.11 33.81 27.69
N GLY A 1053 -2.07 35.13 27.86
CA GLY A 1053 -1.04 35.99 27.27
C GLY A 1053 -1.31 36.32 25.79
N ARG A 1054 -0.30 36.85 25.11
CA ARG A 1054 -0.37 37.19 23.68
C ARG A 1054 0.95 36.97 22.96
N VAL A 1055 0.86 36.55 21.70
CA VAL A 1055 1.98 36.49 20.76
C VAL A 1055 1.87 37.68 19.83
N CYS A 1056 2.93 38.47 19.75
CA CYS A 1056 2.93 39.72 19.00
C CYS A 1056 4.01 39.74 17.92
N VAL A 1057 3.69 40.33 16.78
CA VAL A 1057 4.65 40.72 15.73
C VAL A 1057 4.58 42.23 15.58
N ASP A 1058 5.72 42.92 15.79
CA ASP A 1058 5.82 44.39 15.81
C ASP A 1058 4.82 45.08 16.77
N GLY A 1059 4.45 44.39 17.84
CA GLY A 1059 3.50 44.87 18.85
C GLY A 1059 2.02 44.63 18.49
N LEU A 1060 1.72 44.04 17.33
CA LEU A 1060 0.39 43.60 16.94
C LEU A 1060 0.18 42.14 17.35
N ASP A 1061 -0.93 41.87 18.05
CA ASP A 1061 -1.32 40.51 18.42
C ASP A 1061 -1.66 39.69 17.18
N LEU A 1062 -1.10 38.48 17.08
CA LEU A 1062 -1.32 37.57 15.94
C LEU A 1062 -2.80 37.25 15.71
N ARG A 1063 -3.65 37.30 16.76
CA ARG A 1063 -5.10 37.08 16.64
C ARG A 1063 -5.83 38.10 15.77
N HIS A 1064 -5.19 39.23 15.47
CA HIS A 1064 -5.75 40.30 14.67
C HIS A 1064 -5.17 40.37 13.25
N ILE A 1065 -4.23 39.48 12.89
CA ILE A 1065 -3.58 39.44 11.58
C ILE A 1065 -4.13 38.24 10.82
N ALA A 1066 -4.42 38.40 9.52
CA ALA A 1066 -4.82 37.28 8.69
C ALA A 1066 -3.69 36.26 8.58
N PRO A 1067 -3.95 34.95 8.73
CA PRO A 1067 -2.93 33.92 8.55
C PRO A 1067 -2.23 34.02 7.19
N THR A 1068 -2.98 34.37 6.13
CA THR A 1068 -2.43 34.60 4.78
C THR A 1068 -1.47 35.78 4.71
N GLU A 1069 -1.74 36.87 5.44
CA GLU A 1069 -0.83 38.02 5.51
C GLU A 1069 0.38 37.73 6.39
N LEU A 1070 0.20 37.07 7.53
CA LEU A 1070 1.30 36.67 8.41
C LEU A 1070 2.30 35.76 7.67
N ARG A 1071 1.80 34.73 7.00
CA ARG A 1071 2.60 33.73 6.27
C ARG A 1071 3.25 34.27 4.99
N ARG A 1072 2.95 35.50 4.56
CA ARG A 1072 3.72 36.20 3.50
C ARG A 1072 5.05 36.76 4.01
N TYR A 1073 5.12 37.13 5.28
CA TYR A 1073 6.32 37.72 5.89
C TYR A 1073 7.12 36.73 6.73
N LEU A 1074 6.57 35.54 6.97
CA LEU A 1074 7.16 34.49 7.78
C LEU A 1074 7.35 33.23 6.95
N ALA A 1075 8.53 32.62 7.04
CA ALA A 1075 8.77 31.27 6.56
C ALA A 1075 9.28 30.39 7.70
N ALA A 1076 8.88 29.14 7.70
CA ALA A 1076 9.34 28.14 8.65
C ALA A 1076 9.87 26.92 7.88
N VAL A 1077 10.96 26.35 8.37
CA VAL A 1077 11.47 25.06 7.93
C VAL A 1077 11.30 24.09 9.10
N PRO A 1078 10.50 23.03 8.94
CA PRO A 1078 10.30 22.02 9.98
C PRO A 1078 11.53 21.11 10.13
N GLN A 1079 11.58 20.36 11.23
CA GLN A 1079 12.61 19.35 11.49
C GLN A 1079 12.54 18.19 10.47
N GLU A 1080 11.33 17.67 10.23
CA GLU A 1080 11.06 16.70 9.18
C GLU A 1080 10.76 17.40 7.86
N THR A 1081 11.66 17.28 6.89
CA THR A 1081 11.55 17.95 5.60
C THR A 1081 10.75 17.12 4.62
N GLN A 1082 9.64 17.68 4.14
CA GLN A 1082 8.75 17.02 3.17
C GLN A 1082 8.81 17.75 1.81
N LEU A 1083 9.11 16.99 0.77
CA LEU A 1083 9.01 17.40 -0.63
C LEU A 1083 7.73 16.82 -1.24
N PHE A 1084 7.17 17.53 -2.20
CA PHE A 1084 5.98 17.10 -2.93
C PHE A 1084 6.44 16.45 -4.24
N ALA A 1085 5.64 15.52 -4.78
CA ALA A 1085 5.86 15.03 -6.13
C ALA A 1085 5.77 16.20 -7.13
N GLY A 1086 6.65 16.19 -8.13
CA GLY A 1086 6.82 17.27 -9.10
C GLY A 1086 8.29 17.68 -9.24
N THR A 1087 8.60 18.69 -10.04
CA THR A 1087 10.00 19.02 -10.33
C THR A 1087 10.70 19.70 -9.15
N VAL A 1088 12.05 19.69 -9.13
CA VAL A 1088 12.85 20.46 -8.15
C VAL A 1088 12.43 21.95 -8.15
N ARG A 1089 12.18 22.52 -9.34
CA ARG A 1089 11.74 23.90 -9.52
C ARG A 1089 10.38 24.14 -8.92
N GLU A 1090 9.40 23.29 -9.22
CA GLU A 1090 8.05 23.37 -8.66
C GLU A 1090 8.07 23.27 -7.14
N ASN A 1091 8.92 22.39 -6.61
CA ASN A 1091 9.13 22.24 -5.18
C ASN A 1091 9.71 23.52 -4.54
N ILE A 1092 10.69 24.17 -5.15
CA ILE A 1092 11.26 25.43 -4.63
C ILE A 1092 10.24 26.57 -4.76
N LEU A 1093 9.54 26.68 -5.89
CA LEU A 1093 8.58 27.75 -6.18
C LEU A 1093 7.17 27.50 -5.63
N LEU A 1094 6.98 26.43 -4.86
CA LEU A 1094 5.68 26.01 -4.38
C LEU A 1094 4.91 27.17 -3.71
N GLY A 1095 3.70 27.45 -4.21
CA GLY A 1095 2.85 28.57 -3.79
C GLY A 1095 3.18 29.91 -4.45
N LEU A 1096 4.03 29.94 -5.47
CA LEU A 1096 4.37 31.08 -6.32
C LEU A 1096 4.29 30.69 -7.82
N PRO A 1097 3.09 30.40 -8.36
CA PRO A 1097 2.94 29.87 -9.73
C PRO A 1097 3.47 30.83 -10.81
N ASP A 1098 3.38 32.15 -10.58
CA ASP A 1098 3.83 33.18 -11.54
C ASP A 1098 5.25 33.70 -11.23
N ALA A 1099 6.04 33.00 -10.42
CA ALA A 1099 7.40 33.46 -10.09
C ALA A 1099 8.38 33.12 -11.22
N ASP A 1100 9.20 34.13 -11.56
CA ASP A 1100 10.35 33.97 -12.44
C ASP A 1100 11.24 32.79 -12.00
N PRO A 1101 11.48 31.79 -12.87
CA PRO A 1101 12.33 30.64 -12.58
C PRO A 1101 13.71 31.00 -12.05
N ALA A 1102 14.27 32.14 -12.44
CA ALA A 1102 15.57 32.61 -11.93
C ALA A 1102 15.59 32.78 -10.40
N ARG A 1103 14.42 32.98 -9.76
CA ARG A 1103 14.32 33.03 -8.30
C ARG A 1103 14.62 31.69 -7.64
N ALA A 1104 14.21 30.58 -8.25
CA ALA A 1104 14.52 29.24 -7.76
C ALA A 1104 16.03 29.02 -7.76
N VAL A 1105 16.69 29.39 -8.87
CA VAL A 1105 18.15 29.30 -9.03
C VAL A 1105 18.87 30.16 -7.99
N ALA A 1106 18.43 31.41 -7.80
CA ALA A 1106 19.03 32.31 -6.81
C ALA A 1106 18.88 31.78 -5.38
N ALA A 1107 17.71 31.23 -5.03
CA ALA A 1107 17.47 30.64 -3.71
C ALA A 1107 18.33 29.38 -3.49
N ALA A 1108 18.43 28.51 -4.50
CA ALA A 1108 19.26 27.32 -4.46
C ALA A 1108 20.77 27.66 -4.35
N LYS A 1109 21.27 28.61 -5.13
CA LYS A 1109 22.66 29.10 -5.01
C LYS A 1109 22.95 29.66 -3.61
N PHE A 1110 21.99 30.35 -3.01
CA PHE A 1110 22.13 30.92 -1.68
C PHE A 1110 22.30 29.85 -0.59
N VAL A 1111 21.51 28.77 -0.64
CA VAL A 1111 21.61 27.68 0.34
C VAL A 1111 22.73 26.69 0.03
N GLY A 1112 23.31 26.74 -1.17
CA GLY A 1112 24.32 25.77 -1.63
C GLY A 1112 23.71 24.52 -2.27
N ALA A 1113 22.44 24.57 -2.67
CA ALA A 1113 21.77 23.47 -3.36
C ALA A 1113 22.08 23.41 -4.86
N HIS A 1114 22.45 24.55 -5.47
CA HIS A 1114 22.65 24.63 -6.91
C HIS A 1114 23.66 23.61 -7.43
N ASP A 1115 24.73 23.38 -6.69
CA ASP A 1115 25.84 22.52 -7.11
C ASP A 1115 25.41 21.06 -7.24
N PHE A 1116 24.49 20.57 -6.39
CA PHE A 1116 23.95 19.21 -6.55
C PHE A 1116 22.73 19.20 -7.49
N ILE A 1117 21.91 20.24 -7.51
CA ILE A 1117 20.78 20.33 -8.45
C ILE A 1117 21.29 20.28 -9.88
N ALA A 1118 22.40 20.98 -10.18
CA ALA A 1118 23.01 20.99 -11.51
C ALA A 1118 23.55 19.61 -11.94
N LYS A 1119 23.76 18.69 -10.99
CA LYS A 1119 24.19 17.31 -11.26
C LYS A 1119 23.02 16.33 -11.41
N LEU A 1120 21.79 16.78 -11.19
CA LEU A 1120 20.61 15.94 -11.45
C LEU A 1120 20.34 15.89 -12.95
N SER A 1121 19.82 14.75 -13.43
CA SER A 1121 19.57 14.44 -14.85
C SER A 1121 18.89 15.55 -15.67
N GLN A 1122 17.97 16.32 -15.07
CA GLN A 1122 17.26 17.43 -15.72
C GLN A 1122 17.41 18.74 -14.92
N GLY A 1123 18.44 18.81 -14.07
CA GLY A 1123 18.73 19.98 -13.26
C GLY A 1123 17.57 20.40 -12.34
N TYR A 1124 17.01 21.58 -12.61
CA TYR A 1124 15.85 22.10 -11.88
C TYR A 1124 14.52 21.46 -12.32
N GLU A 1125 14.47 20.82 -13.49
CA GLU A 1125 13.26 20.14 -13.96
C GLU A 1125 13.22 18.66 -13.57
N THR A 1126 14.26 18.16 -12.88
CA THR A 1126 14.28 16.77 -12.40
C THR A 1126 13.00 16.45 -11.61
N PRO A 1127 12.24 15.43 -12.05
CA PRO A 1127 11.05 14.99 -11.34
C PRO A 1127 11.46 14.35 -10.01
N LEU A 1128 10.82 14.78 -8.93
CA LEU A 1128 10.99 14.17 -7.62
C LEU A 1128 9.78 13.29 -7.30
N ALA A 1129 10.03 12.06 -6.86
CA ALA A 1129 9.02 11.18 -6.32
C ALA A 1129 8.45 11.74 -4.98
N GLU A 1130 7.35 11.16 -4.49
CA GLU A 1130 6.77 11.55 -3.20
C GLU A 1130 7.81 11.51 -2.07
N GLY A 1131 7.85 12.54 -1.22
CA GLY A 1131 8.85 12.65 -0.15
C GLY A 1131 10.28 12.97 -0.60
N GLY A 1132 10.52 13.08 -1.91
CA GLY A 1132 11.83 13.36 -2.50
C GLY A 1132 12.72 12.13 -2.58
N GLY A 1133 12.18 10.98 -3.01
CA GLY A 1133 12.95 9.78 -3.34
C GLY A 1133 14.12 10.11 -4.28
N GLY A 1134 15.27 9.46 -4.08
CA GLY A 1134 16.52 9.75 -4.79
C GLY A 1134 17.35 10.92 -4.22
N LEU A 1135 16.88 11.62 -3.17
CA LEU A 1135 17.64 12.70 -2.52
C LEU A 1135 18.06 12.35 -1.08
N SER A 1136 19.31 12.65 -0.74
CA SER A 1136 19.82 12.53 0.62
C SER A 1136 19.07 13.45 1.60
N ALA A 1137 19.08 13.11 2.90
CA ALA A 1137 18.44 13.93 3.93
C ALA A 1137 18.97 15.39 3.95
N GLY A 1138 20.27 15.57 3.69
CA GLY A 1138 20.88 16.90 3.57
C GLY A 1138 20.38 17.68 2.34
N GLN A 1139 20.28 17.03 1.18
CA GLN A 1139 19.74 17.65 -0.04
C GLN A 1139 18.27 18.08 0.14
N ARG A 1140 17.43 17.22 0.75
CA ARG A 1140 16.03 17.55 1.08
C ARG A 1140 15.93 18.76 2.02
N GLN A 1141 16.82 18.86 3.01
CA GLN A 1141 16.93 20.05 3.88
C GLN A 1141 17.28 21.33 3.11
N LEU A 1142 18.24 21.26 2.19
CA LEU A 1142 18.61 22.40 1.37
C LEU A 1142 17.46 22.85 0.45
N LEU A 1143 16.73 21.94 -0.17
CA LEU A 1143 15.56 22.27 -1.00
C LEU A 1143 14.43 22.91 -0.19
N CYS A 1144 14.11 22.36 0.99
CA CYS A 1144 13.12 22.97 1.89
C CYS A 1144 13.53 24.37 2.35
N LEU A 1145 14.83 24.58 2.57
CA LEU A 1145 15.37 25.88 2.93
C LEU A 1145 15.33 26.86 1.74
N ALA A 1146 15.64 26.41 0.52
CA ALA A 1146 15.47 27.20 -0.69
C ALA A 1146 14.00 27.63 -0.88
N ARG A 1147 13.04 26.70 -0.69
CA ARG A 1147 11.59 26.95 -0.70
C ARG A 1147 11.18 28.01 0.33
N ALA A 1148 11.75 27.98 1.53
CA ALA A 1148 11.47 28.99 2.55
C ALA A 1148 12.06 30.38 2.18
N LEU A 1149 13.24 30.41 1.57
CA LEU A 1149 13.98 31.63 1.28
C LEU A 1149 13.54 32.35 0.00
N VAL A 1150 12.99 31.61 -0.97
CA VAL A 1150 12.54 32.19 -2.25
C VAL A 1150 11.45 33.26 -2.07
N ARG A 1151 10.68 33.16 -0.98
CA ARG A 1151 9.66 34.13 -0.58
C ARG A 1151 10.22 35.40 0.06
N ASN A 1152 11.54 35.47 0.27
CA ASN A 1152 12.24 36.54 0.96
C ASN A 1152 11.58 36.95 2.31
N PRO A 1153 11.43 36.03 3.26
CA PRO A 1153 10.72 36.28 4.51
C PRO A 1153 11.42 37.34 5.38
N ARG A 1154 10.64 38.07 6.20
CA ARG A 1154 11.16 38.97 7.25
C ARG A 1154 11.49 38.21 8.53
N VAL A 1155 10.77 37.11 8.77
CA VAL A 1155 10.98 36.21 9.89
C VAL A 1155 11.24 34.82 9.34
N LEU A 1156 12.38 34.23 9.69
CA LEU A 1156 12.74 32.87 9.32
C LEU A 1156 12.84 32.01 10.59
N LEU A 1157 12.05 30.95 10.65
CA LEU A 1157 12.04 30.00 11.75
C LEU A 1157 12.66 28.68 11.27
N LEU A 1158 13.69 28.21 11.96
CA LEU A 1158 14.41 26.99 11.60
C LEU A 1158 14.34 26.01 12.79
N ASP A 1159 13.72 24.85 12.59
CA ASP A 1159 13.65 23.77 13.58
C ASP A 1159 14.63 22.64 13.21
N GLU A 1160 15.79 22.60 13.88
CA GLU A 1160 16.88 21.62 13.64
C GLU A 1160 17.31 21.44 12.16
N CYS A 1161 17.10 22.45 11.31
CA CYS A 1161 17.24 22.34 9.84
C CYS A 1161 18.67 22.23 9.29
N THR A 1162 19.67 22.05 10.14
CA THR A 1162 21.06 21.79 9.71
C THR A 1162 21.58 20.44 10.21
N SER A 1163 20.71 19.64 10.85
CA SER A 1163 21.09 18.38 11.49
C SER A 1163 21.65 17.35 10.50
N ALA A 1164 21.14 17.30 9.27
CA ALA A 1164 21.51 16.32 8.25
C ALA A 1164 22.51 16.86 7.21
N LEU A 1165 23.01 18.08 7.39
CA LEU A 1165 24.04 18.67 6.52
C LEU A 1165 25.43 18.23 6.95
N ASP A 1166 26.29 17.94 5.97
CA ASP A 1166 27.72 17.79 6.19
C ASP A 1166 28.33 19.10 6.71
N LYS A 1167 29.51 19.01 7.31
CA LYS A 1167 30.17 20.13 7.98
C LYS A 1167 30.44 21.31 7.03
N ALA A 1168 30.85 21.05 5.78
CA ALA A 1168 31.21 22.10 4.83
C ALA A 1168 29.97 22.85 4.34
N SER A 1169 28.90 22.11 4.01
CA SER A 1169 27.60 22.67 3.62
C SER A 1169 26.96 23.45 4.77
N GLU A 1170 26.99 22.93 6.00
CA GLU A 1170 26.50 23.64 7.19
C GLU A 1170 27.26 24.96 7.40
N GLU A 1171 28.60 24.94 7.35
CA GLU A 1171 29.41 26.15 7.50
C GLU A 1171 29.16 27.18 6.40
N ARG A 1172 28.99 26.75 5.14
CA ARG A 1172 28.62 27.63 4.00
C ARG A 1172 27.26 28.28 4.25
N LEU A 1173 26.26 27.49 4.64
CA LEU A 1173 24.91 27.98 4.89
C LEU A 1173 24.88 28.97 6.07
N LEU A 1174 25.50 28.64 7.20
CA LEU A 1174 25.54 29.50 8.38
C LEU A 1174 26.27 30.82 8.11
N ARG A 1175 27.34 30.81 7.30
CA ARG A 1175 28.01 32.03 6.83
C ARG A 1175 27.07 32.88 5.98
N ASN A 1176 26.30 32.27 5.09
CA ASN A 1176 25.34 32.98 4.25
C ASN A 1176 24.18 33.58 5.07
N LEU A 1177 23.62 32.82 6.03
CA LEU A 1177 22.59 33.31 6.95
C LEU A 1177 23.08 34.48 7.81
N ALA A 1178 24.32 34.41 8.32
CA ALA A 1178 24.94 35.49 9.08
C ALA A 1178 25.11 36.79 8.25
N ARG A 1179 25.39 36.67 6.94
CA ARG A 1179 25.53 37.83 6.02
C ARG A 1179 24.20 38.52 5.73
N VAL A 1180 23.08 37.79 5.69
CA VAL A 1180 21.74 38.33 5.36
C VAL A 1180 20.96 38.80 6.58
N LYS A 1181 21.58 38.82 7.76
CA LYS A 1181 21.02 39.33 9.02
C LYS A 1181 20.44 40.77 8.92
N LYS A 1182 20.95 41.61 8.00
CA LYS A 1182 20.43 42.97 7.78
C LYS A 1182 19.04 42.94 7.14
N GLY A 1183 18.00 42.91 7.98
CA GLY A 1183 16.60 43.06 7.57
C GLY A 1183 15.74 41.80 7.70
N ARG A 1184 16.26 40.74 8.34
CA ARG A 1184 15.56 39.49 8.62
C ARG A 1184 15.83 39.00 10.04
N THR A 1185 14.78 38.69 10.78
CA THR A 1185 14.85 38.05 12.10
C THR A 1185 14.91 36.53 11.90
N ILE A 1186 15.86 35.86 12.55
CA ILE A 1186 16.05 34.40 12.42
C ILE A 1186 15.95 33.76 13.80
N VAL A 1187 15.12 32.73 13.93
CA VAL A 1187 15.01 31.91 15.14
C VAL A 1187 15.44 30.49 14.80
N ILE A 1188 16.42 29.95 15.51
CA ILE A 1188 17.01 28.63 15.25
C ILE A 1188 16.83 27.77 16.50
N VAL A 1189 16.09 26.67 16.39
CA VAL A 1189 16.09 25.60 17.39
C VAL A 1189 17.20 24.63 17.01
N THR A 1190 18.15 24.42 17.92
CA THR A 1190 19.23 23.46 17.73
C THR A 1190 19.90 23.14 19.05
N HIS A 1191 20.50 21.97 19.16
CA HIS A 1191 21.41 21.60 20.25
C HIS A 1191 22.89 21.64 19.80
N ARG A 1192 23.15 21.90 18.51
CA ARG A 1192 24.50 21.86 17.91
C ARG A 1192 25.29 23.16 18.17
N PRO A 1193 26.60 23.08 18.48
CA PRO A 1193 27.43 24.26 18.74
C PRO A 1193 27.56 25.23 17.55
N ALA A 1194 27.65 24.72 16.32
CA ALA A 1194 27.94 25.55 15.13
C ALA A 1194 26.81 26.56 14.80
N PRO A 1195 25.52 26.17 14.70
CA PRO A 1195 24.44 27.15 14.53
C PRO A 1195 24.30 28.10 15.72
N LEU A 1196 24.58 27.62 16.94
CA LEU A 1196 24.58 28.48 18.12
C LEU A 1196 25.69 29.54 18.08
N ALA A 1197 26.82 29.31 17.39
CA ALA A 1197 27.91 30.27 17.32
C ALA A 1197 27.53 31.59 16.63
N ILE A 1198 26.61 31.55 15.66
CA ILE A 1198 26.16 32.75 14.92
C ILE A 1198 25.02 33.52 15.62
N CYS A 1199 24.43 32.97 16.69
CA CYS A 1199 23.31 33.57 17.40
C CYS A 1199 23.71 34.77 18.27
N ASP A 1200 22.98 35.88 18.13
CA ASP A 1200 23.11 37.08 18.98
C ASP A 1200 22.67 36.83 20.41
N LYS A 1201 21.62 36.03 20.57
CA LYS A 1201 21.08 35.63 21.87
C LYS A 1201 20.77 34.13 21.85
N VAL A 1202 20.95 33.48 22.99
CA VAL A 1202 20.53 32.09 23.18
C VAL A 1202 19.61 32.03 24.38
N TYR A 1203 18.38 31.56 24.16
CA TYR A 1203 17.41 31.28 25.19
C TYR A 1203 17.35 29.78 25.44
N ARG A 1204 17.30 29.40 26.70
CA ARG A 1204 17.07 28.03 27.16
C ARG A 1204 15.61 27.89 27.55
N VAL A 1205 14.93 26.92 26.95
CA VAL A 1205 13.55 26.57 27.26
C VAL A 1205 13.57 25.42 28.26
N VAL A 1206 13.17 25.69 29.51
CA VAL A 1206 13.07 24.67 30.59
C VAL A 1206 11.87 25.01 31.46
N GLY A 1207 11.12 23.98 31.89
CA GLY A 1207 9.96 24.15 32.77
C GLY A 1207 8.86 25.04 32.17
N GLY A 1208 8.76 25.09 30.83
CA GLY A 1208 7.79 25.92 30.10
C GLY A 1208 8.10 27.42 30.07
N LYS A 1209 9.32 27.83 30.46
CA LYS A 1209 9.78 29.23 30.39
C LYS A 1209 10.98 29.35 29.46
N ALA A 1210 11.12 30.52 28.82
CA ALA A 1210 12.27 30.87 27.99
C ALA A 1210 13.22 31.78 28.78
N GLU A 1211 14.36 31.26 29.21
CA GLU A 1211 15.35 31.98 30.00
C GLU A 1211 16.54 32.38 29.14
N LEU A 1212 16.97 33.64 29.20
CA LEU A 1212 18.14 34.10 28.45
C LEU A 1212 19.41 33.55 29.10
N VAL A 1213 20.16 32.70 28.40
CA VAL A 1213 21.40 32.08 28.90
C VAL A 1213 22.65 32.77 28.34
N ARG A 1214 22.58 33.26 27.10
CA ARG A 1214 23.69 33.96 26.46
C ARG A 1214 23.21 35.25 25.81
N ALA A 1215 23.72 36.39 26.24
CA ALA A 1215 23.67 37.66 25.53
C ALA A 1215 25.03 37.85 24.82
N GLY A 1216 25.07 37.82 23.49
CA GLY A 1216 26.31 37.67 22.73
C GLY A 1216 27.36 38.77 22.92
N ARG A 1217 28.64 38.36 23.03
CA ARG A 1217 29.84 39.14 22.67
C ARG A 1217 30.21 38.75 21.23
N ARG A 1218 30.53 39.74 20.38
CA ARG A 1218 31.01 39.52 18.99
C ARG A 1218 32.27 38.63 18.96
N PRO A 1219 32.33 37.55 18.16
CA PRO A 1219 33.59 37.08 17.62
C PRO A 1219 33.91 37.91 16.37
N ALA A 1220 35.05 38.59 16.37
CA ALA A 1220 35.61 39.14 15.14
C ALA A 1220 36.17 37.97 14.32
N LEU A 1221 35.46 37.59 13.25
CA LEU A 1221 36.04 36.74 12.21
C LEU A 1221 37.07 37.58 11.45
N GLY A 1222 38.34 37.42 11.80
CA GLY A 1222 39.46 38.06 11.12
C GLY A 1222 40.71 38.22 12.00
N ALA A 1223 41.39 37.11 12.29
CA ALA A 1223 42.85 37.05 12.54
C ALA A 1223 43.24 35.58 12.73
N ALA A 1224 43.62 34.92 11.62
CA ALA A 1224 44.57 33.83 11.70
C ALA A 1224 45.96 34.47 11.83
N GLU A 1225 46.67 34.21 12.94
CA GLU A 1225 48.12 34.03 12.99
C GLU A 1225 48.63 33.83 14.44
N SER A 1226 49.40 32.75 14.61
CA SER A 1226 50.44 32.51 15.64
C SER A 1226 50.04 32.33 17.11
N ALA A 1227 50.07 31.07 17.58
CA ALA A 1227 50.77 30.68 18.81
C ALA A 1227 50.97 29.16 18.83
N THR A 1228 52.21 28.76 18.57
CA THR A 1228 52.78 27.42 18.74
C THR A 1228 52.88 27.02 20.21
N ALA A 1229 52.68 25.73 20.47
CA ALA A 1229 53.30 24.87 21.49
C ALA A 1229 53.36 25.34 22.96
N ALA A 1230 52.60 24.66 23.82
CA ALA A 1230 53.05 24.29 25.17
C ALA A 1230 52.31 23.02 25.63
N GLU A 1231 53.06 21.93 25.74
CA GLU A 1231 52.71 20.72 26.48
C GLU A 1231 52.55 21.02 27.98
N SER A 1232 51.57 20.39 28.65
CA SER A 1232 51.77 19.76 29.97
C SER A 1232 50.48 19.06 30.46
N GLU A 1233 50.55 17.73 30.46
CA GLU A 1233 50.02 16.71 31.39
C GLU A 1233 48.54 16.66 31.86
N PRO A 1234 47.99 15.42 32.05
CA PRO A 1234 46.64 15.17 32.55
C PRO A 1234 46.60 15.02 34.08
N ALA A 1235 45.57 15.56 34.73
CA ALA A 1235 45.29 15.29 36.15
C ALA A 1235 43.80 15.04 36.39
N THR A 1236 43.49 13.76 36.57
CA THR A 1236 42.57 13.15 37.55
C THR A 1236 41.63 14.07 38.34
N ALA A 1237 40.33 13.76 38.31
CA ALA A 1237 39.44 13.95 39.47
C ALA A 1237 38.18 13.06 39.37
N ALA A 1238 38.29 11.83 39.88
CA ALA A 1238 37.16 11.11 40.44
C ALA A 1238 37.24 11.27 41.97
N ALA A 1239 36.18 11.81 42.58
CA ALA A 1239 35.55 11.34 43.83
C ALA A 1239 34.76 12.46 44.54
N ALA A 1240 33.44 12.24 44.58
CA ALA A 1240 32.53 12.35 45.72
C ALA A 1240 32.41 13.68 46.51
N ALA A 1241 31.18 14.20 46.59
CA ALA A 1241 30.38 14.11 47.82
C ALA A 1241 28.95 14.64 47.61
N GLU A 1242 27.99 13.76 47.90
CA GLU A 1242 26.72 13.95 48.62
C GLU A 1242 25.99 15.30 48.59
N GLY A 1243 24.73 15.25 48.15
CA GLY A 1243 23.70 16.28 48.26
C GLY A 1243 22.46 15.96 47.47
#